data_AF-A0A0L7RG36-F1
#
_entry.id   AF-A0A0L7RG36-F1
#
_cell.length_a   1.000
_cell.length_b   1.000
_cell.length_c   1.000
_cell.angle_alpha   90.00
_cell.angle_beta   90.00
_cell.angle_gamma   90.00
#
_symmetry.space_group_name_H-M   'P 1'
#
loop_
_entity.id
_entity.type
_entity.pdbx_description
1 polymer ?
#
loop_
_entity_poly.entity_id
_entity_poly.type
_entity_poly.pdbx_seq_one_letter_code
_entity_poly.pdbx_strand_id
1 'polypeptide(L)'
;MNDTIQNVRLSSGYVMPLIGFGTYRIQGRDVIYEVIDESLKVGFRSIDTAAVYRNEEDIGYALTKLLPKYNLQRSDIFITTKLSPSDNGNLKEIEQSVQRSLKALNTTYIDLYLIHWPGATGTLESSTNNPNLRTKTWNKLVDIQKQEFVRSIGVSNYTINHLEELLQNCKGVPPAVNQVECHPHYCQKELIKYCNQKGIHVQAYSSLGTSTSTNLLRDPVVTNIASQLKVPPAQLLLKWALQQGIGIIPKAVKKEHIRDNILLNFVIDEENQVAQLCLEKYMKLGKTGKPSEKEWTVLSGIALKKNNGSLSLVALATGTKCLGEIDLINTELYEEGCRLSDSHAEVLARRAFLRYLYGQLDLLLNGAKSDVFVIDDEKKIKLIDGISFHFFTSQTPCGDCSIFLKEEFSENDIPLTKIRKYDYSNEGKVIIGLNNDNKEKEIIKDIYRTGAKCVKFEKFQDAHLPGVNYHVIGPLRTKPGRGNPTLSLSCSDKMAKWHILGVQGSLLSILIPPIKIETIVVGGNSPFSLEAMERGLYKRFNEKKNNLNIIQSKLSFKQLKNDERKHPCSSSIIWCAVRNRDTEIAVEGRKQGATRKKKGSYLLVTRRVFFETFLRICDRYQNLECNTRHPKKMTYLDCKKWSKDYQNLWNTLKSGSFHAWPSKPIRLQTFVL
;
A
#
# COMPACT_ATOMS: atom_id res chain seq x y z
N MET A 1 -0.66 -20.65 22.89
CA MET A 1 0.80 -20.58 22.66
C MET A 1 1.03 -19.31 21.88
N ASN A 2 1.72 -18.34 22.49
CA ASN A 2 1.73 -16.95 22.05
C ASN A 2 2.65 -16.77 20.84
N ASP A 3 2.08 -16.30 19.73
CA ASP A 3 2.85 -15.79 18.59
C ASP A 3 3.85 -14.73 19.07
N THR A 4 5.05 -14.88 18.53
CA THR A 4 6.34 -14.36 18.94
C THR A 4 6.40 -12.84 19.13
N ILE A 5 6.95 -12.41 20.28
CA ILE A 5 7.45 -11.03 20.45
C ILE A 5 8.41 -10.76 19.30
N GLN A 6 8.13 -9.72 18.51
CA GLN A 6 8.96 -9.37 17.37
C GLN A 6 10.35 -8.95 17.87
N ASN A 7 11.39 -9.46 17.22
CA ASN A 7 12.77 -9.20 17.58
C ASN A 7 13.54 -8.63 16.40
N VAL A 8 14.60 -7.87 16.70
CA VAL A 8 15.56 -7.36 15.72
C VAL A 8 16.96 -7.81 16.08
N ARG A 9 17.76 -8.17 15.07
CA ARG A 9 19.20 -8.42 15.26
C ARG A 9 19.96 -7.11 15.13
N LEU A 10 20.62 -6.70 16.21
CA LEU A 10 21.43 -5.48 16.26
C LEU A 10 22.74 -5.66 15.50
N SER A 11 23.39 -4.55 15.15
CA SER A 11 24.71 -4.55 14.49
C SER A 11 25.80 -5.21 15.34
N SER A 12 25.62 -5.27 16.66
CA SER A 12 26.46 -6.01 17.61
C SER A 12 26.27 -7.54 17.56
N GLY A 13 25.28 -8.04 16.79
CA GLY A 13 24.96 -9.47 16.67
C GLY A 13 23.96 -10.00 17.71
N TYR A 14 23.66 -9.24 18.75
CA TYR A 14 22.66 -9.58 19.77
C TYR A 14 21.23 -9.32 19.29
N VAL A 15 20.26 -10.04 19.87
CA VAL A 15 18.85 -9.95 19.52
C VAL A 15 18.12 -9.09 20.55
N MET A 16 17.40 -8.07 20.09
CA MET A 16 16.62 -7.16 20.92
C MET A 16 15.12 -7.32 20.65
N PRO A 17 14.27 -7.45 21.68
CA PRO A 17 12.82 -7.33 21.52
C PRO A 17 12.41 -5.93 21.04
N LEU A 18 11.53 -5.87 20.04
CA LEU A 18 11.01 -4.60 19.52
C LEU A 18 10.00 -3.94 20.47
N ILE A 19 9.43 -4.69 21.41
CA ILE A 19 8.48 -4.18 22.40
C ILE A 19 9.15 -4.25 23.78
N GLY A 20 9.52 -3.08 24.32
CA GLY A 20 10.09 -2.95 25.66
C GLY A 20 9.18 -2.20 26.62
N PHE A 21 9.48 -2.30 27.92
CA PHE A 21 8.76 -1.62 28.98
C PHE A 21 9.57 -0.42 29.48
N GLY A 22 9.07 0.79 29.26
CA GLY A 22 9.73 2.03 29.69
C GLY A 22 9.40 2.39 31.14
N THR A 23 10.43 2.70 31.93
CA THR A 23 10.29 2.96 33.38
C THR A 23 10.42 4.43 33.80
N TYR A 24 10.49 5.35 32.84
CA TYR A 24 10.65 6.78 33.10
C TYR A 24 9.57 7.31 34.07
N ARG A 25 10.03 8.00 35.14
CA ARG A 25 9.22 8.56 36.24
C ARG A 25 8.42 7.53 37.06
N ILE A 26 8.75 6.24 36.97
CA ILE A 26 8.24 5.26 37.94
C ILE A 26 9.27 5.19 39.07
N GLN A 27 8.83 5.48 40.29
CA GLN A 27 9.66 5.51 41.50
C GLN A 27 8.92 4.81 42.64
N GLY A 28 9.68 4.32 43.62
CA GLY A 28 9.19 3.56 44.75
C GLY A 28 9.28 2.06 44.50
N ARG A 29 9.90 1.36 45.45
CA ARG A 29 10.20 -0.08 45.36
C ARG A 29 8.96 -0.93 45.09
N ASP A 30 7.87 -0.69 45.81
CA ASP A 30 6.64 -1.48 45.67
C ASP A 30 5.99 -1.25 44.30
N VAL A 31 5.94 0.00 43.82
CA VAL A 31 5.37 0.33 42.51
C VAL A 31 6.20 -0.30 41.40
N ILE A 32 7.54 -0.21 41.47
CA ILE A 32 8.44 -0.87 40.51
C ILE A 32 8.23 -2.38 40.53
N TYR A 33 8.16 -3.00 41.72
CA TYR A 33 7.91 -4.42 41.86
C TYR A 33 6.60 -4.83 41.17
N GLU A 34 5.51 -4.11 41.41
CA GLU A 34 4.19 -4.42 40.83
C GLU A 34 4.16 -4.29 39.31
N VAL A 35 4.75 -3.23 38.74
CA VAL A 35 4.74 -3.02 37.29
C VAL A 35 5.68 -4.01 36.58
N ILE A 36 6.81 -4.36 37.19
CA ILE A 36 7.71 -5.38 36.66
C ILE A 36 7.04 -6.76 36.73
N ASP A 37 6.36 -7.08 37.84
CA ASP A 37 5.58 -8.32 37.99
C ASP A 37 4.53 -8.46 36.88
N GLU A 38 3.70 -7.43 36.68
CA GLU A 38 2.68 -7.45 35.63
C GLU A 38 3.32 -7.48 34.23
N SER A 39 4.40 -6.74 33.98
CA SER A 39 5.06 -6.73 32.67
C SER A 39 5.62 -8.11 32.29
N LEU A 40 6.29 -8.80 33.22
CA LEU A 40 6.81 -10.15 32.98
C LEU A 40 5.68 -11.16 32.75
N LYS A 41 4.60 -11.04 33.53
CA LYS A 41 3.39 -11.86 33.42
C LYS A 41 2.76 -11.80 32.03
N VAL A 42 2.62 -10.59 31.48
CA VAL A 42 1.97 -10.39 30.16
C VAL A 42 2.90 -10.65 28.99
N GLY A 43 4.21 -10.81 29.26
CA GLY A 43 5.18 -11.28 28.27
C GLY A 43 6.27 -10.29 27.91
N PHE A 44 6.41 -9.13 28.57
CA PHE A 44 7.56 -8.27 28.28
C PHE A 44 8.87 -8.99 28.60
N ARG A 45 9.84 -8.85 27.70
CA ARG A 45 11.21 -9.37 27.85
C ARG A 45 12.27 -8.30 27.64
N SER A 46 11.87 -7.04 27.47
CA SER A 46 12.79 -5.91 27.42
C SER A 46 12.36 -4.84 28.42
N ILE A 47 13.31 -4.33 29.21
CA ILE A 47 13.10 -3.28 30.22
C ILE A 47 14.04 -2.13 29.90
N ASP A 48 13.48 -0.92 29.78
CA ASP A 48 14.23 0.31 29.55
C ASP A 48 14.21 1.20 30.81
N THR A 49 15.41 1.56 31.27
CA THR A 49 15.67 2.49 32.36
C THR A 49 16.81 3.46 32.00
N ALA A 50 17.27 4.28 32.94
CA ALA A 50 18.45 5.11 32.86
C ALA A 50 18.94 5.45 34.27
N ALA A 51 20.24 5.70 34.44
CA ALA A 51 20.82 6.10 35.73
C ALA A 51 20.10 7.33 36.34
N VAL A 52 19.71 8.29 35.49
CA VAL A 52 19.01 9.50 35.92
C VAL A 52 17.56 9.27 36.37
N TYR A 53 16.97 8.10 36.11
CA TYR A 53 15.61 7.76 36.56
C TYR A 53 15.60 7.35 38.04
N ARG A 54 16.75 6.94 38.59
CA ARG A 54 16.95 6.55 39.98
C ARG A 54 16.03 5.40 40.43
N ASN A 55 15.85 4.41 39.56
CA ASN A 55 15.02 3.23 39.84
C ASN A 55 15.70 1.91 39.47
N GLU A 56 16.99 1.92 39.08
CA GLU A 56 17.75 0.72 38.71
C GLU A 56 17.86 -0.28 39.87
N GLU A 57 18.06 0.19 41.09
CA GLU A 57 18.15 -0.67 42.28
C GLU A 57 16.84 -1.41 42.55
N ASP A 58 15.71 -0.71 42.43
CA ASP A 58 14.38 -1.30 42.61
C ASP A 58 14.05 -2.30 41.50
N ILE A 59 14.49 -2.04 40.26
CA ILE A 59 14.36 -2.98 39.14
C ILE A 59 15.21 -4.23 39.39
N GLY A 60 16.46 -4.08 39.84
CA GLY A 60 17.34 -5.20 40.19
C GLY A 60 16.74 -6.07 41.30
N TYR A 61 16.18 -5.44 42.34
CA TYR A 61 15.44 -6.12 43.40
C TYR A 61 14.24 -6.89 42.84
N ALA A 62 13.40 -6.25 42.02
CA ALA A 62 12.21 -6.87 41.43
C ALA A 62 12.57 -8.08 40.56
N LEU A 63 13.55 -7.95 39.66
CA LEU A 63 14.00 -9.05 38.80
C LEU A 63 14.54 -10.25 39.61
N THR A 64 15.34 -9.98 40.65
CA THR A 64 15.87 -11.04 41.53
C THR A 64 14.75 -11.89 42.13
N LYS A 65 13.62 -11.28 42.49
CA LYS A 65 12.47 -11.95 43.09
C LYS A 65 11.52 -12.57 42.07
N LEU A 66 11.33 -11.92 40.92
CA LEU A 66 10.26 -12.25 39.97
C LEU A 66 10.68 -13.19 38.86
N LEU A 67 11.97 -13.24 38.48
CA LEU A 67 12.41 -14.16 37.44
C LEU A 67 12.15 -15.64 37.78
N PRO A 68 12.44 -16.13 39.01
CA PRO A 68 12.09 -17.49 39.40
C PRO A 68 10.58 -17.76 39.37
N LYS A 69 9.76 -16.76 39.73
CA LYS A 69 8.29 -16.86 39.72
C LYS A 69 7.73 -17.18 38.32
N TYR A 70 8.39 -16.70 37.27
CA TYR A 70 7.98 -16.91 35.88
C TYR A 70 8.83 -17.96 35.12
N ASN A 71 9.68 -18.70 35.84
CA ASN A 71 10.63 -19.65 35.24
C ASN A 71 11.52 -18.97 34.17
N LEU A 72 11.97 -17.75 34.46
CA LEU A 72 12.85 -16.97 33.61
C LEU A 72 14.24 -16.87 34.26
N GLN A 73 15.24 -16.68 33.42
CA GLN A 73 16.61 -16.41 33.80
C GLN A 73 17.00 -14.99 33.39
N ARG A 74 18.12 -14.48 33.90
CA ARG A 74 18.65 -13.17 33.50
C ARG A 74 18.87 -13.07 31.99
N SER A 75 19.25 -14.18 31.34
CA SER A 75 19.43 -14.27 29.88
C SER A 75 18.15 -14.09 29.07
N ASP A 76 16.98 -14.27 29.67
CA ASP A 76 15.69 -14.11 29.00
C ASP A 76 15.21 -12.64 28.97
N ILE A 77 15.87 -11.76 29.71
CA ILE A 77 15.53 -10.34 29.82
C ILE A 77 16.59 -9.51 29.09
N PHE A 78 16.13 -8.56 28.28
CA PHE A 78 16.96 -7.56 27.63
C PHE A 78 16.88 -6.25 28.43
N ILE A 79 17.95 -5.86 29.11
CA ILE A 79 17.99 -4.62 29.91
C ILE A 79 18.70 -3.52 29.15
N THR A 80 18.01 -2.39 28.98
CA THR A 80 18.58 -1.13 28.48
C THR A 80 18.71 -0.14 29.63
N THR A 81 19.91 0.43 29.81
CA THR A 81 20.10 1.62 30.65
C THR A 81 20.98 2.67 29.94
N LYS A 82 21.12 3.85 30.54
CA LYS A 82 21.70 5.03 29.89
C LYS A 82 22.62 5.81 30.81
N LEU A 83 23.75 6.24 30.26
CA LEU A 83 24.73 7.11 30.89
C LEU A 83 24.13 8.50 31.17
N SER A 84 24.34 9.01 32.39
CA SER A 84 23.93 10.38 32.74
C SER A 84 24.70 11.42 31.91
N PRO A 85 24.05 12.49 31.44
CA PRO A 85 24.75 13.63 30.81
C PRO A 85 25.82 14.28 31.71
N SER A 86 25.74 14.09 33.03
CA SER A 86 26.75 14.57 33.99
C SER A 86 28.09 13.86 33.86
N ASP A 87 28.09 12.63 33.36
CA ASP A 87 29.26 11.75 33.31
C ASP A 87 29.91 11.78 31.90
N ASN A 88 29.25 12.42 30.92
CA ASN A 88 29.72 12.52 29.54
C ASN A 88 31.11 13.17 29.47
N GLY A 89 32.05 12.50 28.78
CA GLY A 89 33.40 12.98 28.52
C GLY A 89 34.41 12.77 29.65
N ASN A 90 33.97 12.33 30.84
CA ASN A 90 34.84 11.99 31.97
C ASN A 90 35.08 10.48 32.03
N LEU A 91 36.27 10.04 31.60
CA LEU A 91 36.61 8.61 31.45
C LEU A 91 36.43 7.79 32.73
N LYS A 92 36.74 8.37 33.90
CA LYS A 92 36.61 7.70 35.20
C LYS A 92 35.14 7.58 35.59
N GLU A 93 34.37 8.64 35.42
CA GLU A 93 32.94 8.62 35.75
C GLU A 93 32.15 7.70 34.84
N ILE A 94 32.48 7.61 33.54
CA ILE A 94 31.83 6.67 32.62
C ILE A 94 31.97 5.22 33.11
N GLU A 95 33.18 4.82 33.50
CA GLU A 95 33.45 3.48 34.01
C GLU A 95 32.72 3.22 35.33
N GLN A 96 32.78 4.17 36.26
CA GLN A 96 32.05 4.07 37.52
C GLN A 96 30.54 4.03 37.31
N SER A 97 30.00 4.75 36.34
CA SER A 97 28.56 4.78 36.02
C SER A 97 28.06 3.41 35.55
N VAL A 98 28.82 2.73 34.69
CA VAL A 98 28.52 1.35 34.27
C VAL A 98 28.55 0.40 35.47
N GLN A 99 29.58 0.49 36.34
CA GLN A 99 29.69 -0.36 37.52
C GLN A 99 28.56 -0.10 38.54
N ARG A 100 28.17 1.16 38.74
CA ARG A 100 27.01 1.54 39.55
C ARG A 100 25.72 0.92 38.99
N SER A 101 25.53 0.99 37.68
CA SER A 101 24.35 0.41 37.01
C SER A 101 24.31 -1.12 37.14
N LEU A 102 25.43 -1.82 36.92
CA LEU A 102 25.55 -3.27 37.10
C LEU A 102 25.21 -3.69 38.53
N LYS A 103 25.76 -2.98 39.53
CA LYS A 103 25.47 -3.23 40.95
C LYS A 103 24.01 -2.98 41.29
N ALA A 104 23.44 -1.85 40.85
CA ALA A 104 22.05 -1.50 41.13
C ALA A 104 21.07 -2.51 40.51
N LEU A 105 21.29 -2.87 39.24
CA LEU A 105 20.48 -3.87 38.54
C LEU A 105 20.74 -5.32 39.02
N ASN A 106 21.72 -5.53 39.90
CA ASN A 106 22.15 -6.82 40.42
C ASN A 106 22.44 -7.84 39.29
N THR A 107 23.26 -7.44 38.32
CA THR A 107 23.58 -8.24 37.12
C THR A 107 25.06 -8.11 36.76
N THR A 108 25.60 -9.12 36.09
CA THR A 108 27.01 -9.14 35.63
C THR A 108 27.20 -8.48 34.27
N TYR A 109 26.13 -8.28 33.50
CA TYR A 109 26.14 -7.61 32.20
C TYR A 109 24.85 -6.80 31.94
N ILE A 110 24.95 -5.83 31.05
CA ILE A 110 23.83 -5.04 30.50
C ILE A 110 23.70 -5.33 28.99
N ASP A 111 22.48 -5.50 28.49
CA ASP A 111 22.25 -5.88 27.09
C ASP A 111 22.45 -4.70 26.12
N LEU A 112 22.01 -3.49 26.52
CA LEU A 112 22.20 -2.26 25.78
C LEU A 112 22.51 -1.08 26.71
N TYR A 113 23.62 -0.40 26.47
CA TYR A 113 24.01 0.81 27.20
C TYR A 113 24.03 2.02 26.27
N LEU A 114 23.23 3.03 26.57
CA LEU A 114 23.06 4.21 25.72
C LEU A 114 23.75 5.45 26.28
N ILE A 115 24.32 6.30 25.43
CA ILE A 115 24.56 7.70 25.79
C ILE A 115 23.21 8.41 25.78
N HIS A 116 22.73 8.91 26.94
CA HIS A 116 21.36 9.39 27.08
C HIS A 116 21.09 10.71 26.34
N TRP A 117 22.08 11.59 26.24
CA TRP A 117 21.95 12.89 25.59
C TRP A 117 23.25 13.24 24.83
N PRO A 118 23.17 13.88 23.65
CA PRO A 118 24.37 14.24 22.87
C PRO A 118 25.23 15.35 23.50
N GLY A 119 24.69 16.09 24.47
CA GLY A 119 25.41 17.12 25.24
C GLY A 119 25.85 16.66 26.63
N ALA A 120 26.84 17.33 27.20
CA ALA A 120 27.27 17.12 28.59
C ALA A 120 26.67 18.18 29.53
N THR A 121 26.37 17.80 30.78
CA THR A 121 25.90 18.75 31.80
C THR A 121 26.93 19.87 31.99
N GLY A 122 26.46 21.11 32.11
CA GLY A 122 27.33 22.29 32.27
C GLY A 122 28.02 22.74 30.98
N THR A 123 27.79 22.09 29.84
CA THR A 123 28.30 22.49 28.53
C THR A 123 27.15 23.01 27.67
N LEU A 124 27.29 24.21 27.07
CA LEU A 124 26.29 24.76 26.15
C LEU A 124 26.14 23.85 24.92
N GLU A 125 24.93 23.72 24.38
CA GLU A 125 24.66 22.89 23.19
C GLU A 125 25.52 23.30 21.98
N SER A 126 25.70 24.62 21.78
CA SER A 126 26.53 25.21 20.72
C SER A 126 28.05 25.09 20.96
N SER A 127 28.49 24.52 22.10
CA SER A 127 29.90 24.39 22.40
C SER A 127 30.62 23.48 21.41
N THR A 128 31.74 23.96 20.86
CA THR A 128 32.66 23.20 20.01
C THR A 128 33.35 22.05 20.75
N ASN A 129 33.21 21.97 22.08
CA ASN A 129 33.76 20.87 22.88
C ASN A 129 32.84 19.63 22.91
N ASN A 130 31.53 19.78 22.64
CA ASN A 130 30.59 18.65 22.67
C ASN A 130 31.00 17.47 21.77
N PRO A 131 31.46 17.69 20.51
CA PRO A 131 31.98 16.61 19.67
C PRO A 131 33.11 15.82 20.34
N ASN A 132 34.06 16.50 20.98
CA ASN A 132 35.17 15.85 21.69
C ASN A 132 34.66 15.01 22.88
N LEU A 133 33.74 15.57 23.68
CA LEU A 133 33.15 14.85 24.82
C LEU A 133 32.37 13.60 24.37
N ARG A 134 31.61 13.70 23.26
CA ARG A 134 30.93 12.54 22.65
C ARG A 134 31.93 11.47 22.21
N THR A 135 33.00 11.85 21.52
CA THR A 135 34.05 10.92 21.06
C THR A 135 34.76 10.25 22.24
N LYS A 136 35.14 10.99 23.28
CA LYS A 136 35.73 10.41 24.51
C LYS A 136 34.80 9.40 25.16
N THR A 137 33.51 9.75 25.26
CA THR A 137 32.49 8.87 25.85
C THR A 137 32.34 7.60 25.05
N TRP A 138 32.14 7.72 23.73
CA TRP A 138 31.97 6.58 22.84
C TRP A 138 33.18 5.65 22.89
N ASN A 139 34.39 6.20 22.80
CA ASN A 139 35.63 5.44 22.83
C ASN A 139 35.79 4.63 24.12
N LYS A 140 35.40 5.18 25.27
CA LYS A 140 35.43 4.47 26.55
C LYS A 140 34.35 3.38 26.62
N LEU A 141 33.15 3.63 26.09
CA LEU A 141 32.10 2.62 26.00
C LEU A 141 32.48 1.45 25.09
N VAL A 142 33.19 1.71 23.99
CA VAL A 142 33.77 0.65 23.13
C VAL A 142 34.75 -0.21 23.92
N ASP A 143 35.60 0.40 24.75
CA ASP A 143 36.57 -0.34 25.56
C ASP A 143 35.87 -1.17 26.64
N ILE A 144 34.79 -0.66 27.25
CA ILE A 144 33.95 -1.39 28.22
C ILE A 144 33.17 -2.53 27.55
N GLN A 145 32.68 -2.34 26.32
CA GLN A 145 32.00 -3.40 25.56
C GLN A 145 32.93 -4.59 25.30
N LYS A 146 34.21 -4.34 25.02
CA LYS A 146 35.22 -5.40 24.85
C LYS A 146 35.48 -6.20 26.13
N GLN A 147 35.16 -5.63 27.30
CA GLN A 147 35.23 -6.31 28.59
C GLN A 147 33.94 -7.09 28.90
N GLU A 148 32.97 -7.14 27.98
CA GLU A 148 31.69 -7.87 28.08
C GLU A 148 30.74 -7.41 29.20
N PHE A 149 31.07 -6.32 29.91
CA PHE A 149 30.15 -5.68 30.86
C PHE A 149 28.88 -5.13 30.19
N VAL A 150 29.00 -4.75 28.91
CA VAL A 150 27.87 -4.34 28.08
C VAL A 150 27.93 -5.10 26.76
N ARG A 151 26.80 -5.66 26.30
CA ARG A 151 26.73 -6.44 25.05
C ARG A 151 26.65 -5.54 23.82
N SER A 152 25.80 -4.52 23.90
CA SER A 152 25.59 -3.53 22.84
C SER A 152 25.71 -2.13 23.40
N ILE A 153 26.22 -1.21 22.58
CA ILE A 153 26.28 0.22 22.89
C ILE A 153 25.50 1.02 21.84
N GLY A 154 24.89 2.11 22.26
CA GLY A 154 24.08 2.96 21.40
C GLY A 154 23.95 4.38 21.95
N VAL A 155 23.03 5.14 21.36
CA VAL A 155 22.81 6.54 21.70
C VAL A 155 21.33 6.86 21.84
N SER A 156 21.01 7.99 22.44
CA SER A 156 19.66 8.53 22.52
C SER A 156 19.67 10.02 22.23
N ASN A 157 18.66 10.49 21.50
CA ASN A 157 18.48 11.90 21.11
C ASN A 157 19.54 12.41 20.12
N TYR A 158 20.18 11.52 19.35
CA TYR A 158 21.18 11.92 18.36
C TYR A 158 20.49 12.28 17.03
N THR A 159 20.86 13.43 16.47
CA THR A 159 20.48 13.88 15.13
C THR A 159 21.43 13.26 14.09
N ILE A 160 21.13 13.45 12.79
CA ILE A 160 22.01 12.97 11.70
C ILE A 160 23.43 13.51 11.88
N ASN A 161 23.59 14.80 12.15
CA ASN A 161 24.91 15.42 12.35
C ASN A 161 25.68 14.75 13.51
N HIS A 162 25.00 14.49 14.64
CA HIS A 162 25.63 13.81 15.77
C HIS A 162 26.04 12.37 15.43
N LEU A 163 25.24 11.65 14.63
CA LEU A 163 25.56 10.30 14.18
C LEU A 163 26.74 10.30 13.19
N GLU A 164 26.80 11.27 12.28
CA GLU A 164 27.91 11.41 11.33
C GLU A 164 29.24 11.63 12.04
N GLU A 165 29.26 12.57 12.99
CA GLU A 165 30.45 12.84 13.81
C GLU A 165 30.92 11.59 14.58
N LEU A 166 29.97 10.85 15.16
CA LEU A 166 30.27 9.65 15.93
C LEU A 166 30.78 8.53 15.03
N LEU A 167 30.15 8.30 13.87
CA LEU A 167 30.56 7.27 12.91
C LEU A 167 31.97 7.50 12.36
N GLN A 168 32.40 8.75 12.19
CA GLN A 168 33.78 9.08 11.81
C GLN A 168 34.81 8.64 12.85
N ASN A 169 34.42 8.57 14.13
CA ASN A 169 35.33 8.32 15.26
C ASN A 169 34.96 7.07 16.08
N CYS A 170 34.19 6.14 15.52
CA CYS A 170 33.55 5.06 16.28
C CYS A 170 34.43 3.83 16.60
N LYS A 171 35.74 3.87 16.33
CA LYS A 171 36.68 2.71 16.44
C LYS A 171 36.16 1.43 15.75
N GLY A 172 35.40 1.58 14.66
CA GLY A 172 34.79 0.46 13.93
C GLY A 172 33.55 -0.16 14.59
N VAL A 173 33.05 0.41 15.68
CA VAL A 173 31.83 -0.05 16.38
C VAL A 173 30.75 1.01 16.21
N PRO A 174 29.86 0.90 15.19
CA PRO A 174 28.74 1.83 15.03
C PRO A 174 27.71 1.65 16.15
N PRO A 175 26.92 2.68 16.47
CA PRO A 175 25.88 2.55 17.48
C PRO A 175 24.83 1.53 17.04
N ALA A 176 24.51 0.59 17.92
CA ALA A 176 23.52 -0.44 17.62
C ALA A 176 22.09 0.12 17.57
N VAL A 177 21.81 1.12 18.42
CA VAL A 177 20.49 1.73 18.57
C VAL A 177 20.63 3.26 18.67
N ASN A 178 19.70 3.99 18.06
CA ASN A 178 19.41 5.38 18.38
C ASN A 178 17.98 5.49 18.93
N GLN A 179 17.85 5.82 20.21
CA GLN A 179 16.55 5.95 20.88
C GLN A 179 16.07 7.41 20.87
N VAL A 180 14.94 7.71 20.22
CA VAL A 180 14.46 9.08 19.97
C VAL A 180 12.95 9.23 20.19
N GLU A 181 12.49 10.47 20.37
CA GLU A 181 11.05 10.77 20.33
C GLU A 181 10.52 10.50 18.93
N CYS A 182 9.51 9.64 18.84
CA CYS A 182 8.89 9.32 17.56
C CYS A 182 7.41 8.98 17.73
N HIS A 183 6.57 9.77 17.07
CA HIS A 183 5.12 9.60 17.02
C HIS A 183 4.55 10.32 15.77
N PRO A 184 3.26 10.15 15.41
CA PRO A 184 2.71 10.72 14.17
C PRO A 184 2.92 12.24 13.97
N HIS A 185 2.86 13.04 15.05
CA HIS A 185 3.13 14.49 14.97
C HIS A 185 4.62 14.89 15.01
N TYR A 186 5.51 13.96 15.34
CA TYR A 186 6.95 14.20 15.43
C TYR A 186 7.68 12.96 14.92
N CYS A 187 7.68 12.80 13.60
CA CYS A 187 8.31 11.71 12.90
C CYS A 187 9.48 12.25 12.06
N GLN A 188 10.70 12.07 12.56
CA GLN A 188 11.92 12.51 11.90
C GLN A 188 12.31 11.53 10.78
N LYS A 189 11.55 11.54 9.67
CA LYS A 189 11.68 10.56 8.57
C LYS A 189 13.09 10.43 8.01
N GLU A 190 13.79 11.55 7.82
CA GLU A 190 15.17 11.54 7.32
C GLU A 190 16.14 10.89 8.32
N LEU A 191 15.97 11.11 9.62
CA LEU A 191 16.76 10.44 10.65
C LEU A 191 16.54 8.93 10.65
N ILE A 192 15.27 8.49 10.55
CA ILE A 192 14.93 7.06 10.50
C ILE A 192 15.57 6.40 9.28
N LYS A 193 15.42 7.02 8.10
CA LYS A 193 16.02 6.55 6.86
C LYS A 193 17.55 6.47 6.98
N TYR A 194 18.18 7.50 7.53
CA TYR A 194 19.62 7.55 7.74
C TYR A 194 20.10 6.41 8.66
N CYS A 195 19.45 6.25 9.83
CA CYS A 195 19.76 5.17 10.77
C CYS A 195 19.67 3.79 10.10
N ASN A 196 18.57 3.52 9.38
CA ASN A 196 18.37 2.25 8.68
C ASN A 196 19.46 1.99 7.62
N GLN A 197 19.86 2.99 6.85
CA GLN A 197 20.94 2.88 5.86
C GLN A 197 22.30 2.57 6.51
N LYS A 198 22.53 3.01 7.75
CA LYS A 198 23.75 2.78 8.52
C LYS A 198 23.70 1.53 9.41
N GLY A 199 22.60 0.77 9.37
CA GLY A 199 22.40 -0.40 10.24
C GLY A 199 22.21 -0.05 11.72
N ILE A 200 21.77 1.17 12.02
CA ILE A 200 21.45 1.66 13.36
C ILE A 200 19.95 1.46 13.57
N HIS A 201 19.55 0.68 14.57
CA HIS A 201 18.13 0.46 14.84
C HIS A 201 17.51 1.67 15.55
N VAL A 202 16.30 2.06 15.15
CA VAL A 202 15.58 3.16 15.81
C VAL A 202 14.60 2.60 16.83
N GLN A 203 14.64 3.16 18.05
CA GLN A 203 13.67 2.85 19.11
C GLN A 203 12.96 4.13 19.55
N ALA A 204 11.63 4.09 19.56
CA ALA A 204 10.77 5.21 19.89
C ALA A 204 10.45 5.27 21.39
N TYR A 205 10.68 6.44 22.00
CA TYR A 205 10.00 6.84 23.23
C TYR A 205 8.89 7.86 22.93
N SER A 206 8.03 8.13 23.92
CA SER A 206 6.89 9.06 23.79
C SER A 206 5.97 8.78 22.60
N SER A 207 5.80 7.51 22.21
CA SER A 207 4.96 7.11 21.08
C SER A 207 3.48 7.52 21.21
N LEU A 208 3.02 7.79 22.44
CA LEU A 208 1.66 8.24 22.75
C LEU A 208 1.53 9.78 22.79
N GLY A 209 2.60 10.51 22.43
CA GLY A 209 2.71 11.96 22.59
C GLY A 209 3.17 12.35 23.99
N THR A 210 3.40 13.65 24.21
CA THR A 210 3.76 14.20 25.51
C THR A 210 2.57 14.94 26.13
N SER A 211 2.36 14.78 27.44
CA SER A 211 1.22 15.36 28.16
C SER A 211 1.16 16.89 28.13
N THR A 212 2.24 17.55 27.72
CA THR A 212 2.41 19.01 27.77
C THR A 212 2.22 19.70 26.43
N SER A 213 2.29 19.01 25.29
CA SER A 213 2.19 19.66 23.97
C SER A 213 1.36 18.91 22.92
N THR A 214 1.07 17.62 23.08
CA THR A 214 0.33 16.83 22.09
C THR A 214 -0.53 15.74 22.71
N ASN A 215 -1.85 15.92 22.72
CA ASN A 215 -2.79 14.89 23.15
C ASN A 215 -3.17 13.95 22.00
N LEU A 216 -2.23 13.12 21.55
CA LEU A 216 -2.43 12.19 20.43
C LEU A 216 -3.53 11.16 20.68
N LEU A 217 -3.75 10.78 21.95
CA LEU A 217 -4.82 9.84 22.31
C LEU A 217 -6.22 10.36 22.01
N ARG A 218 -6.38 11.70 21.91
CA ARG A 218 -7.65 12.37 21.56
C ARG A 218 -7.63 13.00 20.17
N ASP A 219 -6.58 12.76 19.39
CA ASP A 219 -6.50 13.29 18.04
C ASP A 219 -7.66 12.73 17.18
N PRO A 220 -8.41 13.57 16.43
CA PRO A 220 -9.56 13.11 15.65
C PRO A 220 -9.22 12.04 14.61
N VAL A 221 -8.03 12.11 14.01
CA VAL A 221 -7.56 11.13 13.03
C VAL A 221 -7.24 9.80 13.72
N VAL A 222 -6.51 9.85 14.84
CA VAL A 222 -6.16 8.67 15.64
C VAL A 222 -7.42 7.99 16.16
N THR A 223 -8.33 8.73 16.78
CA THR A 223 -9.57 8.18 17.35
C THR A 223 -10.49 7.58 16.29
N ASN A 224 -10.61 8.21 15.12
CA ASN A 224 -11.39 7.67 14.00
C ASN A 224 -10.80 6.34 13.48
N ILE A 225 -9.49 6.27 13.25
CA ILE A 225 -8.85 5.03 12.77
C ILE A 225 -8.92 3.93 13.84
N ALA A 226 -8.68 4.28 15.10
CA ALA A 226 -8.74 3.35 16.23
C ALA A 226 -10.14 2.73 16.36
N SER A 227 -11.19 3.56 16.20
CA SER A 227 -12.59 3.10 16.18
C SER A 227 -12.88 2.15 15.02
N GLN A 228 -12.34 2.42 13.81
CA GLN A 228 -12.51 1.54 12.65
C GLN A 228 -11.85 0.17 12.88
N LEU A 229 -10.69 0.16 13.53
CA LEU A 229 -9.93 -1.05 13.85
C LEU A 229 -10.41 -1.75 15.13
N LYS A 230 -11.35 -1.15 15.88
CA LYS A 230 -11.83 -1.63 17.19
C LYS A 230 -10.69 -1.86 18.20
N VAL A 231 -9.72 -0.96 18.20
CA VAL A 231 -8.59 -0.96 19.15
C VAL A 231 -8.54 0.38 19.91
N PRO A 232 -7.99 0.44 21.13
CA PRO A 232 -7.71 1.70 21.80
C PRO A 232 -6.73 2.59 21.01
N PRO A 233 -6.86 3.93 21.07
CA PRO A 233 -5.91 4.86 20.44
C PRO A 233 -4.45 4.61 20.81
N ALA A 234 -4.17 4.19 22.05
CA ALA A 234 -2.83 3.87 22.49
C ALA A 234 -2.22 2.69 21.70
N GLN A 235 -2.99 1.62 21.52
CA GLN A 235 -2.56 0.47 20.71
C GLN A 235 -2.28 0.89 19.27
N LEU A 236 -3.15 1.69 18.66
CA LEU A 236 -2.95 2.21 17.30
C LEU A 236 -1.61 2.97 17.17
N LEU A 237 -1.31 3.87 18.12
CA LEU A 237 -0.08 4.66 18.09
C LEU A 237 1.18 3.80 18.27
N LEU A 238 1.13 2.81 19.16
CA LEU A 238 2.24 1.87 19.35
C LEU A 238 2.44 0.99 18.11
N LYS A 239 1.35 0.47 17.55
CA LYS A 239 1.39 -0.34 16.34
C LYS A 239 1.90 0.45 15.14
N TRP A 240 1.60 1.75 15.07
CA TRP A 240 2.08 2.65 14.01
C TRP A 240 3.60 2.69 13.94
N ALA A 241 4.28 2.83 15.08
CA ALA A 241 5.74 2.79 15.11
C ALA A 241 6.26 1.36 14.80
N LEU A 242 5.67 0.35 15.44
CA LEU A 242 6.12 -1.04 15.30
C LEU A 242 6.03 -1.56 13.85
N GLN A 243 4.97 -1.22 13.10
CA GLN A 243 4.83 -1.61 11.70
C GLN A 243 5.87 -0.99 10.76
N GLN A 244 6.49 0.10 11.16
CA GLN A 244 7.60 0.72 10.42
C GLN A 244 8.95 0.08 10.78
N GLY A 245 8.95 -0.99 11.58
CA GLY A 245 10.16 -1.64 12.07
C GLY A 245 10.87 -0.85 13.18
N ILE A 246 10.19 0.11 13.82
CA ILE A 246 10.72 0.92 14.91
C ILE A 246 10.39 0.23 16.24
N GLY A 247 11.40 -0.01 17.09
CA GLY A 247 11.16 -0.54 18.43
C GLY A 247 10.39 0.47 19.30
N ILE A 248 9.62 0.03 20.29
CA ILE A 248 8.79 0.89 21.15
C ILE A 248 9.03 0.59 22.63
N ILE A 249 8.99 1.62 23.47
CA ILE A 249 9.11 1.49 24.94
C ILE A 249 7.99 2.22 25.68
N PRO A 250 6.71 1.80 25.53
CA PRO A 250 5.61 2.41 26.26
C PRO A 250 5.80 2.28 27.78
N LYS A 251 5.40 3.35 28.49
CA LYS A 251 5.37 3.41 29.95
C LYS A 251 3.94 3.25 30.46
N ALA A 252 3.73 2.43 31.50
CA ALA A 252 2.46 2.30 32.19
C ALA A 252 2.66 1.97 33.68
N VAL A 253 1.71 2.39 34.52
CA VAL A 253 1.64 1.99 35.95
C VAL A 253 0.37 1.20 36.23
N LYS A 254 -0.73 1.51 35.52
CA LYS A 254 -1.97 0.74 35.60
C LYS A 254 -1.81 -0.60 34.88
N LYS A 255 -2.22 -1.70 35.54
CA LYS A 255 -2.08 -3.08 35.03
C LYS A 255 -2.81 -3.28 33.71
N GLU A 256 -3.96 -2.63 33.53
CA GLU A 256 -4.73 -2.68 32.28
C GLU A 256 -3.93 -2.11 31.11
N HIS A 257 -3.29 -0.95 31.31
CA HIS A 257 -2.46 -0.34 30.27
C HIS A 257 -1.21 -1.18 29.95
N ILE A 258 -0.61 -1.84 30.95
CA ILE A 258 0.52 -2.75 30.74
C ILE A 258 0.11 -3.90 29.81
N ARG A 259 -1.08 -4.49 30.04
CA ARG A 259 -1.66 -5.53 29.17
C ARG A 259 -1.95 -5.00 27.77
N ASP A 260 -2.60 -3.84 27.66
CA ASP A 260 -2.98 -3.28 26.36
C ASP A 260 -1.74 -2.96 25.50
N ASN A 261 -0.65 -2.49 26.11
CA ASN A 261 0.55 -2.07 25.41
C ASN A 261 1.32 -3.22 24.72
N ILE A 262 1.13 -4.47 25.15
CA ILE A 262 1.76 -5.64 24.50
C ILE A 262 0.84 -6.31 23.47
N LEU A 263 -0.47 -6.11 23.57
CA LEU A 263 -1.48 -6.70 22.69
C LEU A 263 -1.57 -5.94 21.35
N LEU A 264 -0.54 -6.08 20.52
CA LEU A 264 -0.41 -5.40 19.22
C LEU A 264 -0.60 -6.36 18.03
N ASN A 265 -1.41 -7.40 18.20
CA ASN A 265 -1.70 -8.43 17.19
C ASN A 265 -2.78 -8.00 16.18
N PHE A 266 -2.64 -6.78 15.65
CA PHE A 266 -3.46 -6.26 14.56
C PHE A 266 -2.56 -5.53 13.56
N VAL A 267 -3.10 -5.17 12.39
CA VAL A 267 -2.38 -4.42 11.36
C VAL A 267 -3.16 -3.15 11.09
N ILE A 268 -2.47 -2.01 11.07
CA ILE A 268 -2.93 -0.74 10.53
C ILE A 268 -2.91 -0.93 9.03
N ASP A 269 -4.06 -1.30 8.53
CA ASP A 269 -4.24 -1.90 7.22
C ASP A 269 -4.53 -0.77 6.22
N GLU A 270 -3.52 0.04 5.86
CA GLU A 270 -3.64 1.10 4.82
C GLU A 270 -4.24 0.54 3.52
N GLU A 271 -3.99 -0.73 3.28
CA GLU A 271 -4.43 -1.56 2.16
C GLU A 271 -5.93 -1.85 2.22
N ASN A 272 -6.44 -2.29 3.38
CA ASN A 272 -7.88 -2.38 3.60
C ASN A 272 -8.56 -1.01 3.61
N GLN A 273 -7.88 0.09 3.93
CA GLN A 273 -8.53 1.41 3.88
C GLN A 273 -8.95 1.77 2.46
N VAL A 274 -8.15 1.45 1.44
CA VAL A 274 -8.55 1.67 0.03
C VAL A 274 -9.77 0.81 -0.34
N ALA A 275 -9.75 -0.48 0.02
CA ALA A 275 -10.88 -1.37 -0.20
C ALA A 275 -12.13 -0.90 0.56
N GLN A 276 -11.99 -0.53 1.83
CA GLN A 276 -13.03 -0.01 2.71
C GLN A 276 -13.66 1.25 2.13
N LEU A 277 -12.86 2.23 1.70
CA LEU A 277 -13.35 3.43 1.04
C LEU A 277 -14.22 3.10 -0.19
N CYS A 278 -13.78 2.15 -1.01
CA CYS A 278 -14.53 1.69 -2.18
C CYS A 278 -15.85 1.02 -1.78
N LEU A 279 -15.81 0.09 -0.82
CA LEU A 279 -16.97 -0.67 -0.34
C LEU A 279 -17.98 0.24 0.34
N GLU A 280 -17.55 1.11 1.26
CA GLU A 280 -18.41 2.06 1.95
C GLU A 280 -19.06 3.05 0.99
N LYS A 281 -18.28 3.60 0.03
CA LYS A 281 -18.86 4.48 -0.99
C LYS A 281 -19.91 3.73 -1.80
N TYR A 282 -19.62 2.51 -2.25
CA TYR A 282 -20.58 1.69 -2.96
C TYR A 282 -21.87 1.46 -2.16
N MET A 283 -21.76 1.16 -0.87
CA MET A 283 -22.92 0.96 0.01
C MET A 283 -23.77 2.24 0.12
N LYS A 284 -23.13 3.41 0.22
CA LYS A 284 -23.80 4.73 0.29
C LYS A 284 -24.45 5.17 -1.03
N LEU A 285 -24.07 4.60 -2.18
CA LEU A 285 -24.73 4.91 -3.45
C LEU A 285 -26.20 4.44 -3.47
N GLY A 286 -27.03 5.14 -4.25
CA GLY A 286 -28.43 4.76 -4.46
C GLY A 286 -28.59 3.33 -5.01
N LYS A 287 -29.80 2.77 -4.88
CA LYS A 287 -30.11 1.40 -5.33
C LYS A 287 -30.06 1.26 -6.87
N THR A 288 -30.30 2.34 -7.61
CA THR A 288 -30.34 2.34 -9.07
C THR A 288 -29.01 1.86 -9.67
N GLY A 289 -29.08 0.85 -10.53
CA GLY A 289 -27.92 0.27 -11.22
C GLY A 289 -27.12 -0.75 -10.41
N LYS A 290 -27.47 -0.99 -9.14
CA LYS A 290 -26.91 -2.10 -8.35
C LYS A 290 -27.51 -3.43 -8.82
N PRO A 291 -26.78 -4.55 -8.67
CA PRO A 291 -27.29 -5.88 -9.00
C PRO A 291 -28.54 -6.23 -8.20
N SER A 292 -29.47 -6.96 -8.83
CA SER A 292 -30.53 -7.70 -8.12
C SER A 292 -29.97 -8.92 -7.38
N GLU A 293 -30.80 -9.61 -6.60
CA GLU A 293 -30.38 -10.74 -5.76
C GLU A 293 -29.70 -11.88 -6.50
N LYS A 294 -30.08 -12.12 -7.77
CA LYS A 294 -29.50 -13.15 -8.65
C LYS A 294 -28.35 -12.64 -9.51
N GLU A 295 -28.04 -11.35 -9.41
CA GLU A 295 -27.01 -10.71 -10.21
C GLU A 295 -25.72 -10.45 -9.43
N TRP A 296 -24.58 -10.52 -10.13
CA TRP A 296 -23.26 -10.15 -9.61
C TRP A 296 -22.63 -9.04 -10.44
N THR A 297 -21.67 -8.33 -9.85
CA THR A 297 -20.83 -7.36 -10.55
C THR A 297 -19.41 -7.37 -10.02
N VAL A 298 -18.50 -6.69 -10.72
CA VAL A 298 -17.20 -6.27 -10.20
C VAL A 298 -17.32 -4.82 -9.72
N LEU A 299 -16.58 -4.48 -8.67
CA LEU A 299 -16.39 -3.12 -8.16
C LEU A 299 -14.92 -2.74 -8.30
N SER A 300 -14.63 -1.54 -8.80
CA SER A 300 -13.27 -1.01 -8.85
C SER A 300 -13.27 0.46 -8.48
N GLY A 301 -12.16 0.95 -7.94
CA GLY A 301 -12.02 2.35 -7.53
C GLY A 301 -10.59 2.81 -7.53
N ILE A 302 -10.41 4.13 -7.45
CA ILE A 302 -9.10 4.77 -7.30
C ILE A 302 -9.19 5.73 -6.12
N ALA A 303 -8.25 5.59 -5.18
CA ALA A 303 -8.06 6.49 -4.06
C ALA A 303 -6.80 7.35 -4.25
N LEU A 304 -6.85 8.58 -3.75
CA LEU A 304 -5.75 9.53 -3.64
C LEU A 304 -5.23 9.52 -2.21
N LYS A 305 -3.94 9.28 -2.02
CA LYS A 305 -3.23 9.53 -0.76
C LYS A 305 -2.56 10.90 -0.85
N LYS A 306 -2.86 11.79 0.09
CA LYS A 306 -2.27 13.13 0.18
C LYS A 306 -0.99 13.10 1.02
N ASN A 307 -0.18 14.16 0.96
CA ASN A 307 1.11 14.27 1.66
C ASN A 307 1.01 14.09 3.18
N ASN A 308 -0.13 14.46 3.77
CA ASN A 308 -0.41 14.29 5.20
C ASN A 308 -0.81 12.85 5.57
N GLY A 309 -0.73 11.91 4.62
CA GLY A 309 -1.14 10.50 4.79
C GLY A 309 -2.63 10.24 4.63
N SER A 310 -3.47 11.27 4.50
CA SER A 310 -4.92 11.07 4.35
C SER A 310 -5.29 10.43 3.02
N LEU A 311 -6.19 9.45 3.06
CA LEU A 311 -6.72 8.73 1.90
C LEU A 311 -8.14 9.19 1.58
N SER A 312 -8.42 9.47 0.31
CA SER A 312 -9.77 9.79 -0.17
C SER A 312 -10.08 9.09 -1.48
N LEU A 313 -11.31 8.59 -1.61
CA LEU A 313 -11.76 7.96 -2.85
C LEU A 313 -12.06 9.03 -3.90
N VAL A 314 -11.48 8.91 -5.09
CA VAL A 314 -11.64 9.90 -6.17
C VAL A 314 -12.45 9.38 -7.36
N ALA A 315 -12.47 8.05 -7.55
CA ALA A 315 -13.25 7.40 -8.59
C ALA A 315 -13.71 6.01 -8.15
N LEU A 316 -14.89 5.59 -8.62
CA LEU A 316 -15.46 4.28 -8.34
C LEU A 316 -16.34 3.85 -9.52
N ALA A 317 -16.35 2.57 -9.86
CA ALA A 317 -17.29 2.04 -10.84
C ALA A 317 -17.62 0.57 -10.62
N THR A 318 -18.75 0.15 -11.17
CA THR A 318 -19.11 -1.27 -11.31
C THR A 318 -19.30 -1.66 -12.77
N GLY A 319 -19.14 -2.94 -13.08
CA GLY A 319 -19.55 -3.49 -14.36
C GLY A 319 -18.72 -4.64 -14.87
N THR A 320 -19.28 -5.37 -15.84
CA THR A 320 -18.76 -6.66 -16.34
C THR A 320 -18.96 -6.85 -17.84
N LYS A 321 -19.43 -5.82 -18.55
CA LYS A 321 -19.90 -5.94 -19.93
C LYS A 321 -19.03 -5.17 -20.91
N CYS A 322 -18.94 -5.68 -22.13
CA CYS A 322 -18.26 -5.04 -23.25
C CYS A 322 -19.14 -5.14 -24.50
N LEU A 323 -19.08 -4.14 -25.39
CA LEU A 323 -19.79 -4.18 -26.67
C LEU A 323 -19.05 -5.07 -27.66
N GLY A 324 -19.80 -5.82 -28.48
CA GLY A 324 -19.23 -6.52 -29.63
C GLY A 324 -18.75 -5.53 -30.70
N GLU A 325 -17.92 -6.01 -31.63
CA GLU A 325 -17.41 -5.20 -32.73
C GLU A 325 -18.53 -4.55 -33.55
N ILE A 326 -19.55 -5.33 -33.94
CA ILE A 326 -20.69 -4.83 -34.72
C ILE A 326 -21.46 -3.73 -33.97
N ASP A 327 -21.73 -3.92 -32.67
CA ASP A 327 -22.42 -2.92 -31.84
C ASP A 327 -21.61 -1.64 -31.66
N LEU A 328 -20.29 -1.76 -31.62
CA LEU A 328 -19.37 -0.64 -31.49
C LEU A 328 -19.27 0.13 -32.81
N ILE A 329 -19.27 -0.60 -33.92
CA ILE A 329 -19.14 -0.06 -35.26
C ILE A 329 -20.45 0.63 -35.63
N ASN A 330 -21.63 0.01 -35.47
CA ASN A 330 -22.93 0.56 -35.85
C ASN A 330 -23.29 1.85 -35.07
N THR A 331 -22.77 2.98 -35.57
CA THR A 331 -22.85 4.32 -34.98
C THR A 331 -23.85 5.22 -35.71
N GLU A 332 -24.47 4.80 -36.80
CA GLU A 332 -25.43 5.64 -37.56
C GLU A 332 -26.60 6.12 -36.70
N LEU A 333 -26.90 5.38 -35.64
CA LEU A 333 -27.96 5.69 -34.67
C LEU A 333 -27.52 6.62 -33.53
N TYR A 334 -26.23 7.01 -33.46
CA TYR A 334 -25.67 7.75 -32.32
C TYR A 334 -24.66 8.81 -32.77
N GLU A 335 -24.57 9.90 -32.02
CA GLU A 335 -23.49 10.86 -32.20
C GLU A 335 -22.12 10.20 -31.96
N GLU A 336 -21.13 10.61 -32.75
CA GLU A 336 -19.79 10.02 -32.71
C GLU A 336 -19.13 10.24 -31.34
N GLY A 337 -18.49 9.19 -30.83
CA GLY A 337 -17.78 9.25 -29.55
C GLY A 337 -18.65 9.20 -28.29
N CYS A 338 -19.98 9.11 -28.40
CA CYS A 338 -20.94 9.15 -27.27
C CYS A 338 -21.22 7.82 -26.57
N ARG A 339 -20.74 6.69 -27.12
CA ARG A 339 -20.99 5.35 -26.57
C ARG A 339 -19.72 4.72 -26.02
N LEU A 340 -19.79 4.11 -24.84
CA LEU A 340 -18.67 3.40 -24.23
C LEU A 340 -18.51 2.02 -24.87
N SER A 341 -17.29 1.67 -25.28
CA SER A 341 -16.99 0.35 -25.84
C SER A 341 -16.87 -0.73 -24.78
N ASP A 342 -16.41 -0.36 -23.58
CA ASP A 342 -16.07 -1.27 -22.50
C ASP A 342 -16.57 -0.71 -21.17
N SER A 343 -17.39 -1.51 -20.49
CA SER A 343 -18.06 -1.20 -19.23
C SER A 343 -17.64 -2.16 -18.11
N HIS A 344 -16.45 -2.75 -18.19
CA HIS A 344 -15.85 -3.39 -17.02
C HIS A 344 -15.50 -2.34 -15.95
N ALA A 345 -15.65 -2.73 -14.69
CA ALA A 345 -15.43 -1.87 -13.53
C ALA A 345 -14.06 -1.18 -13.55
N GLU A 346 -12.99 -1.90 -13.87
CA GLU A 346 -11.62 -1.38 -13.87
C GLU A 346 -11.44 -0.28 -14.93
N VAL A 347 -12.05 -0.49 -16.11
CA VAL A 347 -12.01 0.45 -17.22
C VAL A 347 -12.85 1.69 -16.90
N LEU A 348 -14.04 1.50 -16.34
CA LEU A 348 -14.93 2.61 -15.96
C LEU A 348 -14.35 3.42 -14.79
N ALA A 349 -13.74 2.79 -13.80
CA ALA A 349 -13.06 3.45 -12.69
C ALA A 349 -11.93 4.34 -13.19
N ARG A 350 -11.11 3.86 -14.14
CA ARG A 350 -10.13 4.71 -14.82
C ARG A 350 -10.80 5.90 -15.51
N ARG A 351 -11.91 5.70 -16.24
CA ARG A 351 -12.58 6.81 -16.95
C ARG A 351 -13.19 7.82 -15.97
N ALA A 352 -13.80 7.37 -14.89
CA ALA A 352 -14.22 8.25 -13.80
C ALA A 352 -13.02 9.03 -13.22
N PHE A 353 -11.86 8.38 -13.07
CA PHE A 353 -10.65 9.06 -12.64
C PHE A 353 -10.16 10.12 -13.65
N LEU A 354 -10.24 9.87 -14.96
CA LEU A 354 -9.94 10.92 -15.95
C LEU A 354 -10.87 12.13 -15.81
N ARG A 355 -12.15 11.90 -15.52
CA ARG A 355 -13.11 12.98 -15.24
C ARG A 355 -12.72 13.75 -13.97
N TYR A 356 -12.27 13.05 -12.93
CA TYR A 356 -11.74 13.68 -11.73
C TYR A 356 -10.53 14.57 -12.03
N LEU A 357 -9.55 14.06 -12.79
CA LEU A 357 -8.37 14.82 -13.19
C LEU A 357 -8.73 16.08 -14.00
N TYR A 358 -9.65 15.97 -14.97
CA TYR A 358 -10.15 17.15 -15.68
C TYR A 358 -10.83 18.15 -14.74
N GLY A 359 -11.56 17.68 -13.73
CA GLY A 359 -12.12 18.55 -12.69
C GLY A 359 -11.05 19.24 -11.84
N GLN A 360 -9.96 18.55 -11.52
CA GLN A 360 -8.82 19.14 -10.78
C GLN A 360 -8.06 20.18 -11.60
N LEU A 361 -7.91 19.95 -12.91
CA LEU A 361 -7.38 20.94 -13.85
C LEU A 361 -8.29 22.16 -13.97
N ASP A 362 -9.60 21.94 -14.02
CA ASP A 362 -10.59 23.02 -14.07
C ASP A 362 -10.54 23.89 -12.81
N LEU A 363 -10.42 23.27 -11.62
CA LEU A 363 -10.22 24.00 -10.37
C LEU A 363 -8.94 24.84 -10.41
N LEU A 364 -7.81 24.21 -10.78
CA LEU A 364 -6.51 24.87 -10.86
C LEU A 364 -6.53 26.10 -11.78
N LEU A 365 -7.06 25.95 -12.99
CA LEU A 365 -7.07 27.01 -14.01
C LEU A 365 -8.09 28.12 -13.70
N ASN A 366 -9.07 27.86 -12.83
CA ASN A 366 -10.01 28.87 -12.34
C ASN A 366 -9.57 29.50 -11.00
N GLY A 367 -8.31 29.28 -10.57
CA GLY A 367 -7.76 29.85 -9.33
C GLY A 367 -8.25 29.18 -8.03
N ALA A 368 -8.94 28.05 -8.12
CA ALA A 368 -9.35 27.26 -6.97
C ALA A 368 -8.28 26.22 -6.61
N LYS A 369 -8.26 25.79 -5.35
CA LYS A 369 -7.32 24.76 -4.87
C LYS A 369 -7.59 23.41 -5.57
N SER A 370 -6.55 22.88 -6.21
CA SER A 370 -6.50 21.51 -6.71
C SER A 370 -5.86 20.59 -5.68
N ASP A 371 -6.38 19.37 -5.57
CA ASP A 371 -5.84 18.31 -4.72
C ASP A 371 -4.74 17.48 -5.41
N VAL A 372 -4.52 17.70 -6.72
CA VAL A 372 -3.63 16.87 -7.54
C VAL A 372 -2.54 17.68 -8.23
N PHE A 373 -2.84 18.91 -8.63
CA PHE A 373 -2.00 19.67 -9.54
C PHE A 373 -1.61 21.04 -9.00
N VAL A 374 -0.43 21.50 -9.38
CA VAL A 374 0.08 22.86 -9.18
C VAL A 374 0.65 23.38 -10.49
N ILE A 375 0.75 24.70 -10.63
CA ILE A 375 1.45 25.35 -11.74
C ILE A 375 2.81 25.80 -11.20
N ASP A 376 3.89 25.46 -11.90
CA ASP A 376 5.25 25.91 -11.55
C ASP A 376 5.59 27.29 -12.14
N ASP A 377 6.79 27.77 -11.84
CA ASP A 377 7.28 29.09 -12.30
C ASP A 377 7.38 29.19 -13.84
N GLU A 378 7.54 28.05 -14.54
CA GLU A 378 7.52 27.97 -16.01
C GLU A 378 6.09 27.87 -16.58
N LYS A 379 5.08 28.08 -15.73
CA LYS A 379 3.65 27.91 -16.06
C LYS A 379 3.30 26.50 -16.55
N LYS A 380 4.05 25.47 -16.15
CA LYS A 380 3.77 24.06 -16.46
C LYS A 380 2.97 23.43 -15.34
N ILE A 381 2.01 22.58 -15.70
CA ILE A 381 1.20 21.85 -14.72
C ILE A 381 2.00 20.63 -14.23
N LYS A 382 2.23 20.57 -12.93
CA LYS A 382 2.91 19.46 -12.24
C LYS A 382 1.96 18.77 -11.25
N LEU A 383 2.29 17.53 -10.89
CA LEU A 383 1.65 16.87 -9.75
C LEU A 383 2.15 17.51 -8.45
N ILE A 384 1.30 17.54 -7.44
CA ILE A 384 1.72 17.90 -6.08
C ILE A 384 2.67 16.81 -5.56
N ASP A 385 3.86 17.21 -5.09
CA ASP A 385 4.85 16.27 -4.56
C ASP A 385 4.30 15.52 -3.35
N GLY A 386 4.54 14.20 -3.27
CA GLY A 386 4.13 13.38 -2.13
C GLY A 386 2.70 12.83 -2.17
N ILE A 387 1.93 13.11 -3.23
CA ILE A 387 0.66 12.43 -3.47
C ILE A 387 0.87 11.09 -4.17
N SER A 388 -0.05 10.16 -3.98
CA SER A 388 -0.07 8.91 -4.73
C SER A 388 -1.46 8.35 -4.97
N PHE A 389 -1.57 7.41 -5.92
CA PHE A 389 -2.83 6.83 -6.35
C PHE A 389 -2.84 5.31 -6.17
N HIS A 390 -3.90 4.81 -5.53
CA HIS A 390 -4.08 3.40 -5.22
C HIS A 390 -5.34 2.89 -5.91
N PHE A 391 -5.21 1.79 -6.64
CA PHE A 391 -6.28 1.18 -7.42
C PHE A 391 -6.86 -0.01 -6.68
N PHE A 392 -8.17 -0.09 -6.56
CA PHE A 392 -8.88 -1.25 -6.01
C PHE A 392 -9.68 -1.95 -7.10
N THR A 393 -9.69 -3.28 -7.06
CA THR A 393 -10.62 -4.13 -7.82
C THR A 393 -11.11 -5.28 -6.96
N SER A 394 -12.41 -5.53 -6.95
CA SER A 394 -13.00 -6.58 -6.11
C SER A 394 -12.65 -8.00 -6.55
N GLN A 395 -12.14 -8.17 -7.77
CA GLN A 395 -11.71 -9.45 -8.33
C GLN A 395 -10.40 -9.30 -9.11
N THR A 396 -9.69 -10.40 -9.31
CA THR A 396 -8.54 -10.45 -10.22
C THR A 396 -8.95 -9.96 -11.62
N PRO A 397 -8.17 -9.04 -12.24
CA PRO A 397 -8.49 -8.51 -13.56
C PRO A 397 -8.61 -9.64 -14.59
N CYS A 398 -9.67 -9.60 -15.41
CA CYS A 398 -9.82 -10.57 -16.48
C CYS A 398 -8.62 -10.54 -17.45
N GLY A 399 -8.17 -11.71 -17.90
CA GLY A 399 -7.02 -11.86 -18.78
C GLY A 399 -5.95 -12.73 -18.14
N ASP A 400 -4.68 -12.40 -18.37
CA ASP A 400 -3.53 -13.19 -17.90
C ASP A 400 -3.41 -13.23 -16.36
N CYS A 401 -3.84 -12.18 -15.65
CA CYS A 401 -3.82 -12.12 -14.19
C CYS A 401 -4.76 -13.14 -13.53
N SER A 402 -5.75 -13.65 -14.27
CA SER A 402 -6.73 -14.62 -13.78
C SER A 402 -6.39 -16.08 -14.12
N ILE A 403 -5.20 -16.34 -14.66
CA ILE A 403 -4.73 -17.68 -15.08
C ILE A 403 -3.65 -18.16 -14.12
N PHE A 404 -4.02 -19.00 -13.16
CA PHE A 404 -3.11 -19.59 -12.18
C PHE A 404 -3.72 -20.83 -11.53
N LEU A 405 -2.90 -21.63 -10.87
CA LEU A 405 -3.32 -22.85 -10.19
C LEU A 405 -4.39 -22.58 -9.14
N LYS A 406 -5.37 -23.47 -9.03
CA LYS A 406 -6.23 -23.51 -7.85
C LYS A 406 -5.46 -24.16 -6.71
N GLU A 407 -5.47 -23.55 -5.54
CA GLU A 407 -5.07 -24.24 -4.31
C GLU A 407 -6.07 -25.38 -4.05
N GLU A 408 -5.61 -26.58 -3.69
CA GLU A 408 -6.47 -27.76 -3.49
C GLU A 408 -7.48 -27.49 -2.34
N PHE A 409 -8.78 -27.25 -2.61
CA PHE A 409 -9.83 -27.25 -1.58
C PHE A 409 -11.26 -27.59 -2.05
N SER A 410 -11.89 -28.44 -1.22
CA SER A 410 -13.29 -28.82 -0.93
C SER A 410 -14.35 -28.99 -2.02
N GLU A 411 -15.06 -30.13 -1.94
CA GLU A 411 -16.07 -30.73 -2.83
C GLU A 411 -17.32 -29.88 -3.21
N ASN A 412 -17.48 -28.63 -2.74
CA ASN A 412 -18.78 -27.96 -2.78
C ASN A 412 -19.00 -26.89 -3.89
N ASP A 413 -18.02 -26.57 -4.74
CA ASP A 413 -18.16 -25.50 -5.76
C ASP A 413 -18.19 -26.04 -7.20
N ILE A 414 -19.15 -26.92 -7.54
CA ILE A 414 -19.41 -27.34 -8.94
C ILE A 414 -20.69 -26.68 -9.48
N PRO A 415 -20.59 -25.63 -10.33
CA PRO A 415 -21.70 -25.24 -11.19
C PRO A 415 -21.91 -26.28 -12.29
N LEU A 416 -23.10 -26.89 -12.30
CA LEU A 416 -23.59 -27.79 -13.34
C LEU A 416 -23.58 -27.14 -14.75
N THR A 417 -22.88 -27.82 -15.67
CA THR A 417 -22.88 -27.73 -17.15
C THR A 417 -22.15 -26.53 -17.79
N LYS A 418 -21.25 -26.66 -18.78
CA LYS A 418 -20.98 -27.71 -19.79
C LYS A 418 -19.46 -27.93 -19.99
N ILE A 419 -18.96 -29.13 -19.70
CA ILE A 419 -17.91 -29.84 -20.48
C ILE A 419 -18.24 -31.35 -20.36
N ARG A 420 -18.07 -32.12 -21.44
CA ARG A 420 -18.42 -33.54 -21.54
C ARG A 420 -17.58 -34.39 -20.54
N LYS A 421 -18.30 -35.24 -19.78
CA LYS A 421 -17.89 -36.39 -18.92
C LYS A 421 -16.45 -36.42 -18.38
N TYR A 422 -16.29 -36.26 -17.06
CA TYR A 422 -15.20 -36.86 -16.26
C TYR A 422 -15.66 -37.12 -14.82
N ASP A 423 -15.17 -38.20 -14.20
CA ASP A 423 -15.39 -38.54 -12.79
C ASP A 423 -14.37 -37.82 -11.90
N TYR A 424 -14.84 -37.27 -10.78
CA TYR A 424 -14.02 -36.58 -9.78
C TYR A 424 -13.54 -37.59 -8.73
N SER A 425 -12.31 -37.43 -8.21
CA SER A 425 -11.93 -38.06 -6.93
C SER A 425 -12.36 -37.17 -5.76
N ASN A 426 -12.51 -37.76 -4.57
CA ASN A 426 -12.82 -37.07 -3.30
C ASN A 426 -11.79 -35.99 -2.88
N GLU A 427 -10.75 -35.74 -3.68
CA GLU A 427 -9.69 -34.74 -3.46
C GLU A 427 -9.73 -33.59 -4.48
N GLY A 428 -10.74 -33.50 -5.36
CA GLY A 428 -10.88 -32.41 -6.33
C GLY A 428 -9.92 -32.46 -7.53
N LYS A 429 -9.23 -33.59 -7.72
CA LYS A 429 -8.32 -33.84 -8.84
C LYS A 429 -9.09 -34.27 -10.10
N VAL A 430 -8.70 -33.73 -11.25
CA VAL A 430 -9.27 -34.17 -12.54
C VAL A 430 -8.62 -35.48 -12.94
N ILE A 431 -9.41 -36.57 -12.99
CA ILE A 431 -8.96 -37.88 -13.49
C ILE A 431 -9.32 -37.98 -14.98
N ILE A 432 -8.32 -38.21 -15.83
CA ILE A 432 -8.54 -38.55 -17.24
C ILE A 432 -8.53 -40.08 -17.37
N GLY A 433 -9.67 -40.66 -17.76
CA GLY A 433 -9.71 -42.04 -18.26
C GLY A 433 -9.40 -42.06 -19.75
N LEU A 434 -8.30 -42.71 -20.16
CA LEU A 434 -8.08 -43.08 -21.56
C LEU A 434 -8.70 -44.45 -21.81
N ASN A 435 -9.43 -44.60 -22.92
CA ASN A 435 -10.23 -45.79 -23.21
C ASN A 435 -9.41 -47.10 -23.22
N ASN A 436 -9.93 -48.04 -22.43
CA ASN A 436 -9.99 -49.50 -22.54
C ASN A 436 -8.78 -50.42 -22.72
N ASP A 437 -7.54 -49.97 -22.85
CA ASP A 437 -6.42 -50.92 -22.74
C ASP A 437 -5.24 -50.29 -21.98
N ASN A 438 -5.09 -50.72 -20.73
CA ASN A 438 -3.92 -50.55 -19.84
C ASN A 438 -3.13 -49.23 -19.99
N LYS A 439 -3.44 -48.21 -19.17
CA LYS A 439 -2.45 -47.18 -18.76
C LYS A 439 -2.88 -46.37 -17.54
N GLU A 440 -1.86 -45.93 -16.80
CA GLU A 440 -1.85 -45.29 -15.48
C GLU A 440 -2.79 -44.07 -15.36
N LYS A 441 -3.35 -43.87 -14.16
CA LYS A 441 -4.19 -42.70 -13.82
C LYS A 441 -3.31 -41.46 -13.66
N GLU A 442 -3.45 -40.48 -14.55
CA GLU A 442 -2.72 -39.21 -14.46
C GLU A 442 -3.57 -38.16 -13.73
N ILE A 443 -3.02 -37.58 -12.65
CA ILE A 443 -3.63 -36.52 -11.86
C ILE A 443 -3.24 -35.17 -12.47
N ILE A 444 -4.22 -34.39 -12.95
CA ILE A 444 -3.95 -33.05 -13.51
C ILE A 444 -4.49 -31.96 -12.58
N LYS A 445 -3.62 -31.02 -12.21
CA LYS A 445 -3.97 -29.82 -11.42
C LYS A 445 -4.82 -28.85 -12.24
N ASP A 446 -5.88 -28.32 -11.65
CA ASP A 446 -6.77 -27.36 -12.31
C ASP A 446 -6.31 -25.91 -12.13
N ILE A 447 -6.82 -25.02 -12.99
CA ILE A 447 -6.51 -23.58 -12.97
C ILE A 447 -7.78 -22.73 -12.88
N TYR A 448 -7.63 -21.52 -12.34
CA TYR A 448 -8.56 -20.43 -12.59
C TYR A 448 -8.50 -20.05 -14.07
N ARG A 449 -9.67 -20.00 -14.72
CA ARG A 449 -9.82 -19.76 -16.16
C ARG A 449 -10.33 -18.36 -16.44
N THR A 450 -9.90 -17.80 -17.57
CA THR A 450 -10.37 -16.51 -18.05
C THR A 450 -11.39 -16.67 -19.18
N GLY A 451 -12.41 -15.82 -19.20
CA GLY A 451 -13.31 -15.69 -20.35
C GLY A 451 -12.68 -14.90 -21.51
N ALA A 452 -11.52 -14.28 -21.31
CA ALA A 452 -10.81 -13.51 -22.33
C ALA A 452 -10.02 -14.44 -23.27
N LYS A 453 -10.17 -14.24 -24.57
CA LYS A 453 -9.60 -15.10 -25.61
C LYS A 453 -8.30 -14.51 -26.15
N CYS A 454 -7.29 -15.32 -26.46
CA CYS A 454 -6.09 -14.85 -27.14
C CYS A 454 -6.46 -14.04 -28.41
N VAL A 455 -5.73 -12.96 -28.67
CA VAL A 455 -5.89 -12.21 -29.92
C VAL A 455 -5.51 -13.13 -31.09
N LYS A 456 -6.25 -13.08 -32.20
CA LYS A 456 -6.08 -13.98 -33.35
C LYS A 456 -4.65 -14.03 -33.91
N PHE A 457 -3.89 -12.94 -33.80
CA PHE A 457 -2.54 -12.82 -34.36
C PHE A 457 -1.42 -13.11 -33.35
N GLU A 458 -1.76 -13.54 -32.13
CA GLU A 458 -0.78 -14.02 -31.16
C GLU A 458 -0.20 -15.36 -31.60
N LYS A 459 1.12 -15.52 -31.42
CA LYS A 459 1.85 -16.73 -31.79
C LYS A 459 1.31 -17.98 -31.10
N PHE A 460 0.90 -17.82 -29.84
CA PHE A 460 0.37 -18.92 -29.03
C PHE A 460 -1.12 -18.71 -28.77
N GLN A 461 -1.89 -19.78 -28.92
CA GLN A 461 -3.34 -19.82 -28.67
C GLN A 461 -3.63 -20.84 -27.57
N ASP A 462 -4.81 -20.72 -26.94
CA ASP A 462 -5.25 -21.68 -25.92
C ASP A 462 -5.40 -23.07 -26.53
N ALA A 463 -4.77 -24.09 -25.92
CA ALA A 463 -4.83 -25.47 -26.40
C ALA A 463 -6.15 -26.17 -26.01
N HIS A 464 -6.87 -25.63 -25.02
CA HIS A 464 -8.11 -26.20 -24.48
C HIS A 464 -7.95 -27.63 -23.93
N LEU A 465 -6.72 -28.02 -23.61
CA LEU A 465 -6.41 -29.29 -22.94
C LEU A 465 -6.82 -29.23 -21.45
N PRO A 466 -6.94 -30.37 -20.76
CA PRO A 466 -7.32 -30.38 -19.34
C PRO A 466 -6.33 -29.67 -18.40
N GLY A 467 -6.87 -29.17 -17.29
CA GLY A 467 -6.11 -28.55 -16.19
C GLY A 467 -5.19 -27.40 -16.61
N VAL A 468 -3.92 -27.46 -16.18
CA VAL A 468 -2.88 -26.45 -16.46
C VAL A 468 -2.64 -26.16 -17.94
N ASN A 469 -2.94 -27.12 -18.82
CA ASN A 469 -2.70 -27.00 -20.26
C ASN A 469 -3.86 -26.34 -21.01
N TYR A 470 -4.91 -25.89 -20.31
CA TYR A 470 -6.08 -25.28 -20.94
C TYR A 470 -5.75 -23.93 -21.58
N HIS A 471 -5.09 -23.05 -20.81
CA HIS A 471 -4.73 -21.71 -21.25
C HIS A 471 -3.22 -21.58 -21.44
N VAL A 472 -2.81 -20.84 -22.47
CA VAL A 472 -1.44 -20.34 -22.57
C VAL A 472 -1.28 -19.02 -21.81
N ILE A 473 -0.20 -18.85 -21.05
CA ILE A 473 0.15 -17.60 -20.36
C ILE A 473 1.01 -16.70 -21.26
N GLY A 474 0.84 -15.38 -21.15
CA GLY A 474 1.67 -14.41 -21.88
C GLY A 474 0.94 -13.65 -23.00
N PRO A 475 0.21 -14.30 -23.94
CA PRO A 475 -0.46 -13.61 -25.04
C PRO A 475 -1.43 -12.50 -24.62
N LEU A 476 -1.59 -11.49 -25.47
CA LEU A 476 -2.65 -10.50 -25.34
C LEU A 476 -4.02 -11.15 -25.55
N ARG A 477 -5.02 -10.70 -24.78
CA ARG A 477 -6.36 -11.30 -24.78
C ARG A 477 -7.45 -10.26 -25.02
N THR A 478 -8.44 -10.60 -25.84
CA THR A 478 -9.68 -9.84 -26.04
C THR A 478 -10.76 -10.31 -25.09
N LYS A 479 -11.59 -9.39 -24.61
CA LYS A 479 -12.74 -9.72 -23.77
C LYS A 479 -13.81 -10.49 -24.56
N PRO A 480 -14.70 -11.24 -23.90
CA PRO A 480 -15.91 -11.71 -24.56
C PRO A 480 -16.83 -10.52 -24.87
N GLY A 481 -17.35 -10.44 -26.09
CA GLY A 481 -18.40 -9.48 -26.46
C GLY A 481 -19.81 -10.08 -26.29
N ARG A 482 -20.84 -9.24 -26.40
CA ARG A 482 -22.24 -9.70 -26.44
C ARG A 482 -22.52 -10.33 -27.81
N GLY A 483 -22.41 -11.65 -27.90
CA GLY A 483 -22.53 -12.39 -29.16
C GLY A 483 -21.23 -12.36 -29.96
N ASN A 484 -20.94 -11.23 -30.60
CA ASN A 484 -19.75 -11.09 -31.45
C ASN A 484 -18.48 -10.75 -30.67
N PRO A 485 -17.28 -11.12 -31.16
CA PRO A 485 -16.00 -10.73 -30.56
C PRO A 485 -15.91 -9.20 -30.35
N THR A 486 -15.23 -8.78 -29.28
CA THR A 486 -14.98 -7.35 -29.03
C THR A 486 -13.58 -6.96 -29.48
N LEU A 487 -13.40 -5.68 -29.81
CA LEU A 487 -12.08 -5.07 -30.06
C LEU A 487 -11.41 -4.56 -28.77
N SER A 488 -11.98 -4.91 -27.61
CA SER A 488 -11.49 -4.48 -26.30
C SER A 488 -10.60 -5.55 -25.69
N LEU A 489 -9.34 -5.20 -25.41
CA LEU A 489 -8.45 -6.10 -24.67
C LEU A 489 -8.90 -6.30 -23.22
N SER A 490 -8.36 -7.35 -22.62
CA SER A 490 -8.56 -7.76 -21.24
C SER A 490 -8.16 -6.67 -20.25
N CYS A 491 -8.67 -6.75 -19.01
CA CYS A 491 -8.30 -5.78 -17.98
C CYS A 491 -6.82 -5.91 -17.61
N SER A 492 -6.27 -7.12 -17.56
CA SER A 492 -4.83 -7.36 -17.37
C SER A 492 -3.97 -6.58 -18.37
N ASP A 493 -4.23 -6.73 -19.68
CA ASP A 493 -3.45 -6.07 -20.73
C ASP A 493 -3.57 -4.54 -20.68
N LYS A 494 -4.76 -4.06 -20.33
CA LYS A 494 -5.03 -2.63 -20.17
C LYS A 494 -4.32 -2.04 -18.97
N MET A 495 -4.38 -2.70 -17.82
CA MET A 495 -3.71 -2.25 -16.61
C MET A 495 -2.19 -2.28 -16.80
N ALA A 496 -1.65 -3.29 -17.47
CA ALA A 496 -0.24 -3.30 -17.89
C ALA A 496 0.12 -2.07 -18.73
N LYS A 497 -0.67 -1.78 -19.77
CA LYS A 497 -0.47 -0.57 -20.59
C LYS A 497 -0.53 0.72 -19.75
N TRP A 498 -1.44 0.82 -18.78
CA TRP A 498 -1.55 2.01 -17.92
C TRP A 498 -0.40 2.11 -16.93
N HIS A 499 0.12 0.98 -16.46
CA HIS A 499 1.30 0.95 -15.62
C HIS A 499 2.51 1.53 -16.38
N ILE A 500 2.68 1.19 -17.66
CA ILE A 500 3.81 1.67 -18.47
C ILE A 500 3.61 3.11 -18.98
N LEU A 501 2.46 3.44 -19.57
CA LEU A 501 2.22 4.76 -20.18
C LEU A 501 1.67 5.83 -19.22
N GLY A 502 1.21 5.38 -18.05
CA GLY A 502 0.41 6.18 -17.13
C GLY A 502 -1.10 6.09 -17.41
N VAL A 503 -1.90 6.31 -16.36
CA VAL A 503 -3.36 6.16 -16.40
C VAL A 503 -4.06 7.31 -17.12
N GLN A 504 -3.44 8.48 -17.24
CA GLN A 504 -4.01 9.71 -17.83
C GLN A 504 -4.37 9.57 -19.33
N GLY A 505 -3.63 8.76 -20.07
CA GLY A 505 -3.81 8.59 -21.51
C GLY A 505 -3.39 9.80 -22.35
N SER A 506 -3.49 9.67 -23.67
CA SER A 506 -2.80 10.54 -24.62
C SER A 506 -3.26 12.00 -24.67
N LEU A 507 -4.52 12.31 -24.36
CA LEU A 507 -4.99 13.71 -24.39
C LEU A 507 -4.45 14.48 -23.18
N LEU A 508 -4.61 13.91 -21.98
CA LEU A 508 -4.12 14.54 -20.76
C LEU A 508 -2.59 14.61 -20.72
N SER A 509 -1.87 13.66 -21.32
CA SER A 509 -0.40 13.72 -21.39
C SER A 509 0.15 14.87 -22.24
N ILE A 510 -0.70 15.69 -22.86
CA ILE A 510 -0.30 16.96 -23.48
C ILE A 510 -0.16 18.06 -22.40
N LEU A 511 -0.95 17.95 -21.32
CA LEU A 511 -1.11 18.97 -20.31
C LEU A 511 -0.38 18.62 -19.00
N ILE A 512 -0.28 17.33 -18.67
CA ILE A 512 0.20 16.85 -17.38
C ILE A 512 1.22 15.72 -17.52
N PRO A 513 2.13 15.55 -16.55
CA PRO A 513 3.07 14.42 -16.54
C PRO A 513 2.34 13.06 -16.40
N PRO A 514 3.01 11.95 -16.71
CA PRO A 514 2.44 10.61 -16.54
C PRO A 514 2.05 10.32 -15.09
N ILE A 515 0.82 9.83 -14.88
CA ILE A 515 0.35 9.43 -13.55
C ILE A 515 0.46 7.91 -13.44
N LYS A 516 1.17 7.44 -12.41
CA LYS A 516 1.36 6.02 -12.12
C LYS A 516 0.48 5.61 -10.93
N ILE A 517 0.02 4.37 -10.95
CA ILE A 517 -0.62 3.73 -9.80
C ILE A 517 0.49 3.14 -8.94
N GLU A 518 0.51 3.48 -7.66
CA GLU A 518 1.50 2.99 -6.69
C GLU A 518 1.10 1.61 -6.15
N THR A 519 -0.20 1.38 -5.94
CA THR A 519 -0.70 0.13 -5.37
C THR A 519 -1.92 -0.39 -6.11
N ILE A 520 -1.98 -1.71 -6.35
CA ILE A 520 -3.18 -2.42 -6.78
C ILE A 520 -3.63 -3.36 -5.67
N VAL A 521 -4.84 -3.09 -5.17
CA VAL A 521 -5.53 -3.88 -4.14
C VAL A 521 -6.58 -4.76 -4.82
N VAL A 522 -6.44 -6.08 -4.65
CA VAL A 522 -7.46 -7.06 -5.04
C VAL A 522 -8.35 -7.38 -3.84
N GLY A 523 -9.67 -7.41 -4.02
CA GLY A 523 -10.62 -7.71 -2.96
C GLY A 523 -10.45 -9.11 -2.36
N GLY A 524 -10.78 -9.24 -1.07
CA GLY A 524 -10.80 -10.53 -0.37
C GLY A 524 -11.85 -11.48 -0.93
N ASN A 525 -11.65 -12.78 -0.71
CA ASN A 525 -12.47 -13.89 -1.23
C ASN A 525 -12.53 -14.00 -2.77
N SER A 526 -11.81 -13.17 -3.50
CA SER A 526 -11.49 -13.42 -4.91
C SER A 526 -10.29 -14.35 -5.00
N PRO A 527 -10.26 -15.27 -5.99
CA PRO A 527 -9.02 -15.92 -6.39
C PRO A 527 -7.92 -14.89 -6.61
N PHE A 528 -6.74 -15.14 -6.06
CA PHE A 528 -5.58 -14.26 -6.13
C PHE A 528 -4.28 -15.07 -6.22
N SER A 529 -3.36 -14.59 -7.04
CA SER A 529 -1.98 -15.06 -7.10
C SER A 529 -1.10 -13.86 -7.39
N LEU A 530 -0.18 -13.56 -6.46
CA LEU A 530 0.76 -12.45 -6.65
C LEU A 530 1.59 -12.67 -7.92
N GLU A 531 2.09 -13.89 -8.13
CA GLU A 531 2.87 -14.24 -9.32
C GLU A 531 2.08 -13.98 -10.62
N ALA A 532 0.82 -14.39 -10.69
CA ALA A 532 -0.03 -14.17 -11.86
C ALA A 532 -0.33 -12.68 -12.09
N MET A 533 -0.54 -11.92 -11.01
CA MET A 533 -0.72 -10.48 -11.09
C MET A 533 0.54 -9.79 -11.61
N GLU A 534 1.71 -10.09 -11.06
CA GLU A 534 2.98 -9.54 -11.50
C GLU A 534 3.30 -9.90 -12.95
N ARG A 535 3.08 -11.18 -13.32
CA ARG A 535 3.20 -11.66 -14.70
C ARG A 535 2.29 -10.89 -15.64
N GLY A 536 1.00 -10.83 -15.34
CA GLY A 536 0.01 -10.22 -16.21
C GLY A 536 0.17 -8.71 -16.36
N LEU A 537 0.70 -8.03 -15.33
CA LEU A 537 0.82 -6.57 -15.28
C LEU A 537 2.17 -6.04 -15.76
N TYR A 538 3.29 -6.73 -15.53
CA TYR A 538 4.60 -6.17 -15.92
C TYR A 538 5.69 -7.20 -16.26
N LYS A 539 5.81 -8.36 -15.57
CA LYS A 539 6.96 -9.27 -15.78
C LYS A 539 7.02 -9.81 -17.21
N ARG A 540 5.87 -10.14 -17.82
CA ARG A 540 5.84 -10.66 -19.21
C ARG A 540 6.21 -9.63 -20.28
N PHE A 541 6.43 -8.37 -19.90
CA PHE A 541 6.80 -7.27 -20.79
C PHE A 541 8.24 -6.78 -20.57
N ASN A 542 9.08 -7.59 -19.91
CA ASN A 542 10.51 -7.34 -19.66
C ASN A 542 10.84 -6.09 -18.82
N GLU A 543 9.92 -5.64 -17.97
CA GLU A 543 10.21 -4.57 -17.01
C GLU A 543 10.89 -5.15 -15.75
N LYS A 544 12.23 -5.03 -15.68
CA LYS A 544 13.09 -5.64 -14.63
C LYS A 544 13.06 -4.96 -13.26
N LYS A 545 12.55 -3.74 -13.14
CA LYS A 545 12.55 -2.93 -11.90
C LYS A 545 11.17 -2.31 -11.73
N ASN A 546 10.42 -2.70 -10.69
CA ASN A 546 9.05 -2.24 -10.49
C ASN A 546 8.80 -1.72 -9.06
N ASN A 547 8.14 -0.57 -8.97
CA ASN A 547 7.71 0.06 -7.73
C ASN A 547 6.20 -0.15 -7.46
N LEU A 548 5.50 -0.94 -8.27
CA LEU A 548 4.08 -1.26 -8.10
C LEU A 548 3.88 -2.28 -6.98
N ASN A 549 3.22 -1.85 -5.91
CA ASN A 549 2.79 -2.75 -4.85
C ASN A 549 1.51 -3.49 -5.26
N ILE A 550 1.48 -4.82 -5.14
CA ILE A 550 0.31 -5.65 -5.46
C ILE A 550 -0.03 -6.49 -4.25
N ILE A 551 -1.29 -6.42 -3.84
CA ILE A 551 -1.73 -6.94 -2.55
C ILE A 551 -3.19 -7.39 -2.61
N GLN A 552 -3.56 -8.28 -1.70
CA GLN A 552 -4.93 -8.72 -1.51
C GLN A 552 -5.48 -8.16 -0.18
N SER A 553 -6.61 -7.48 -0.25
CA SER A 553 -7.34 -6.99 0.91
C SER A 553 -8.06 -8.13 1.63
N LYS A 554 -8.21 -8.00 2.95
CA LYS A 554 -9.06 -8.89 3.77
C LYS A 554 -10.55 -8.61 3.57
N LEU A 555 -10.90 -7.45 3.01
CA LEU A 555 -12.29 -7.05 2.80
C LEU A 555 -12.81 -7.58 1.47
N SER A 556 -13.91 -8.32 1.53
CA SER A 556 -14.59 -8.87 0.36
C SER A 556 -15.76 -8.00 -0.09
N PHE A 557 -15.93 -7.85 -1.40
CA PHE A 557 -17.15 -7.29 -1.98
C PHE A 557 -18.30 -8.29 -1.91
N LYS A 558 -19.51 -7.87 -1.52
CA LYS A 558 -20.61 -8.82 -1.27
C LYS A 558 -21.32 -9.29 -2.55
N GLN A 559 -21.37 -8.46 -3.59
CA GLN A 559 -22.08 -8.76 -4.84
C GLN A 559 -21.17 -9.46 -5.88
N LEU A 560 -20.25 -10.30 -5.40
CA LEU A 560 -19.43 -11.17 -6.24
C LEU A 560 -20.27 -12.34 -6.78
N LYS A 561 -19.75 -12.99 -7.82
CA LYS A 561 -20.35 -14.20 -8.38
C LYS A 561 -20.26 -15.33 -7.34
N ASN A 562 -21.37 -16.02 -7.10
CA ASN A 562 -21.46 -17.22 -6.27
C ASN A 562 -22.61 -18.11 -6.79
N ASP A 563 -22.96 -19.18 -6.06
CA ASP A 563 -23.99 -20.12 -6.50
C ASP A 563 -25.38 -19.50 -6.62
N GLU A 564 -25.70 -18.51 -5.80
CA GLU A 564 -26.97 -17.77 -5.84
C GLU A 564 -26.96 -16.71 -6.95
N ARG A 565 -25.81 -16.06 -7.19
CA ARG A 565 -25.63 -14.94 -8.12
C ARG A 565 -24.94 -15.40 -9.39
N LYS A 566 -25.73 -15.97 -10.31
CA LYS A 566 -25.21 -16.52 -11.58
C LYS A 566 -25.13 -15.49 -12.70
N HIS A 567 -25.96 -14.44 -12.67
CA HIS A 567 -26.10 -13.52 -13.81
C HIS A 567 -25.28 -12.25 -13.65
N PRO A 568 -24.45 -11.85 -14.62
CA PRO A 568 -23.76 -10.56 -14.55
C PRO A 568 -24.74 -9.40 -14.71
N CYS A 569 -24.68 -8.42 -13.80
CA CYS A 569 -25.52 -7.23 -13.81
C CYS A 569 -25.44 -6.50 -15.16
N SER A 570 -26.60 -6.10 -15.67
CA SER A 570 -26.71 -5.45 -16.98
C SER A 570 -26.27 -3.98 -16.99
N SER A 571 -26.30 -3.33 -15.82
CA SER A 571 -25.93 -1.94 -15.59
C SER A 571 -24.57 -1.79 -14.92
N SER A 572 -24.01 -0.60 -15.07
CA SER A 572 -22.75 -0.18 -14.49
C SER A 572 -22.96 1.15 -13.76
N ILE A 573 -22.47 1.26 -12.53
CA ILE A 573 -22.41 2.53 -11.81
C ILE A 573 -21.07 3.18 -12.09
N ILE A 574 -21.05 4.49 -12.29
CA ILE A 574 -19.84 5.29 -12.48
C ILE A 574 -19.94 6.46 -11.52
N TRP A 575 -19.03 6.53 -10.56
CA TRP A 575 -18.94 7.62 -9.59
C TRP A 575 -17.58 8.31 -9.65
N CYS A 576 -17.58 9.63 -9.49
CA CYS A 576 -16.40 10.48 -9.56
C CYS A 576 -16.51 11.59 -8.51
N ALA A 577 -15.44 11.86 -7.76
CA ALA A 577 -15.40 12.89 -6.72
C ALA A 577 -15.34 14.32 -7.31
N VAL A 578 -16.44 14.79 -7.88
CA VAL A 578 -16.58 16.13 -8.45
C VAL A 578 -17.84 16.81 -7.91
N ARG A 579 -17.88 18.16 -7.94
CA ARG A 579 -18.94 18.96 -7.30
C ARG A 579 -20.35 18.66 -7.83
N ASN A 580 -20.48 18.39 -9.14
CA ASN A 580 -21.78 18.27 -9.81
C ASN A 580 -21.91 16.95 -10.56
N ARG A 581 -23.08 16.29 -10.43
CA ARG A 581 -23.42 15.02 -11.10
C ARG A 581 -22.32 13.97 -10.89
N ASP A 582 -22.08 13.61 -9.64
CA ASP A 582 -20.99 12.71 -9.25
C ASP A 582 -21.23 11.27 -9.68
N THR A 583 -22.49 10.81 -9.74
CA THR A 583 -22.88 9.45 -10.18
C THR A 583 -23.63 9.44 -11.53
N GLU A 584 -23.31 8.45 -12.37
CA GLU A 584 -24.07 8.08 -13.57
C GLU A 584 -24.28 6.56 -13.66
N ILE A 585 -25.40 6.15 -14.24
CA ILE A 585 -25.69 4.75 -14.52
C ILE A 585 -25.54 4.51 -16.02
N ALA A 586 -24.73 3.52 -16.37
CA ALA A 586 -24.51 3.09 -17.74
C ALA A 586 -25.22 1.76 -18.02
N VAL A 587 -25.90 1.68 -19.17
CA VAL A 587 -26.54 0.48 -19.69
C VAL A 587 -26.13 0.35 -21.16
N GLU A 588 -25.44 -0.74 -21.50
CA GLU A 588 -24.94 -0.99 -22.87
C GLU A 588 -24.04 0.13 -23.42
N GLY A 589 -23.23 0.71 -22.54
CA GLY A 589 -22.34 1.82 -22.86
C GLY A 589 -23.05 3.16 -23.11
N ARG A 590 -24.35 3.26 -22.78
CA ARG A 590 -25.18 4.47 -22.88
C ARG A 590 -25.61 4.91 -21.48
N LYS A 591 -26.03 6.17 -21.34
CA LYS A 591 -26.65 6.66 -20.11
C LYS A 591 -27.99 5.93 -19.89
N GLN A 592 -28.27 5.48 -18.68
CA GLN A 592 -29.55 4.83 -18.37
C GLN A 592 -30.72 5.75 -18.73
N GLY A 593 -31.75 5.19 -19.38
CA GLY A 593 -32.90 5.95 -19.90
C GLY A 593 -32.64 6.68 -21.23
N ALA A 594 -31.42 6.66 -21.77
CA ALA A 594 -31.17 7.22 -23.10
C ALA A 594 -31.79 6.35 -24.20
N THR A 595 -32.75 6.93 -24.94
CA THR A 595 -33.35 6.30 -26.12
C THR A 595 -32.54 6.61 -27.38
N ARG A 596 -32.68 5.77 -28.42
CA ARG A 596 -32.00 5.98 -29.72
C ARG A 596 -32.41 7.29 -30.42
N LYS A 597 -33.51 7.91 -30.01
CA LYS A 597 -34.09 9.10 -30.66
C LYS A 597 -33.69 10.44 -30.01
N LYS A 598 -33.16 10.44 -28.78
CA LYS A 598 -32.87 11.68 -28.03
C LYS A 598 -31.38 12.03 -28.09
N LYS A 599 -31.02 12.95 -28.99
CA LYS A 599 -29.67 13.54 -29.10
C LYS A 599 -29.24 14.24 -27.79
N GLY A 600 -27.94 14.29 -27.52
CA GLY A 600 -27.37 14.97 -26.34
C GLY A 600 -27.47 14.25 -24.98
N SER A 601 -28.04 13.03 -24.90
CA SER A 601 -28.14 12.26 -23.64
C SER A 601 -27.05 11.18 -23.55
N TYR A 602 -25.81 11.58 -23.26
CA TYR A 602 -24.65 10.69 -23.13
C TYR A 602 -24.01 10.72 -21.74
N LEU A 603 -23.18 9.71 -21.46
CA LEU A 603 -22.40 9.64 -20.22
C LEU A 603 -21.26 10.68 -20.25
N LEU A 604 -20.95 11.27 -19.10
CA LEU A 604 -19.88 12.27 -18.94
C LEU A 604 -18.48 11.67 -19.06
N VAL A 605 -18.37 10.34 -19.06
CA VAL A 605 -17.11 9.62 -19.24
C VAL A 605 -16.91 9.09 -20.67
N THR A 606 -17.58 9.66 -21.67
CA THR A 606 -17.46 9.24 -23.09
C THR A 606 -16.25 9.87 -23.79
N ARG A 607 -15.93 9.44 -25.02
CA ARG A 607 -14.82 10.06 -25.77
C ARG A 607 -15.17 11.49 -26.16
N ARG A 608 -16.42 11.70 -26.59
CA ARG A 608 -16.95 13.01 -26.94
C ARG A 608 -16.78 14.00 -25.80
N VAL A 609 -17.31 13.68 -24.61
CA VAL A 609 -17.24 14.60 -23.45
C VAL A 609 -15.82 14.87 -23.00
N PHE A 610 -14.94 13.86 -22.99
CA PHE A 610 -13.52 14.09 -22.68
C PHE A 610 -12.84 14.98 -23.70
N PHE A 611 -13.19 14.86 -24.99
CA PHE A 611 -12.64 15.73 -26.01
C PHE A 611 -13.17 17.17 -25.88
N GLU A 612 -14.48 17.36 -25.68
CA GLU A 612 -15.10 18.67 -25.39
C GLU A 612 -14.44 19.35 -24.18
N THR A 613 -14.22 18.59 -23.11
CA THR A 613 -13.60 19.10 -21.88
C THR A 613 -12.12 19.43 -22.08
N PHE A 614 -11.39 18.57 -22.81
CA PHE A 614 -10.00 18.80 -23.16
C PHE A 614 -9.82 20.10 -23.95
N LEU A 615 -10.61 20.31 -25.01
CA LEU A 615 -10.55 21.51 -25.82
C LEU A 615 -10.80 22.78 -24.98
N ARG A 616 -11.81 22.75 -24.10
CA ARG A 616 -12.10 23.87 -23.18
C ARG A 616 -10.98 24.17 -22.18
N ILE A 617 -10.24 23.14 -21.76
CA ILE A 617 -9.08 23.31 -20.89
C ILE A 617 -7.91 23.89 -21.70
N CYS A 618 -7.68 23.41 -22.92
CA CYS A 618 -6.69 23.97 -23.82
C CYS A 618 -6.92 25.46 -24.10
N ASP A 619 -8.17 25.87 -24.34
CA ASP A 619 -8.52 27.28 -24.57
C ASP A 619 -8.18 28.19 -23.37
N ARG A 620 -8.15 27.63 -22.15
CA ARG A 620 -7.82 28.37 -20.92
C ARG A 620 -6.36 28.29 -20.53
N TYR A 621 -5.64 27.27 -20.97
CA TYR A 621 -4.25 27.05 -20.60
C TYR A 621 -3.31 27.76 -21.60
N GLN A 622 -2.83 28.94 -21.22
CA GLN A 622 -2.10 29.87 -22.10
C GLN A 622 -0.68 29.42 -22.51
N ASN A 623 -0.18 28.29 -21.99
CA ASN A 623 1.19 27.79 -22.21
C ASN A 623 1.25 26.54 -23.11
N LEU A 624 0.31 26.42 -24.06
CA LEU A 624 0.33 25.36 -25.07
C LEU A 624 1.23 25.78 -26.23
N GLU A 625 2.34 25.06 -26.45
CA GLU A 625 3.10 25.13 -27.70
C GLU A 625 2.27 24.56 -28.87
N CYS A 626 1.32 25.33 -29.39
CA CYS A 626 0.50 24.93 -30.52
C CYS A 626 1.00 25.57 -31.82
N ASN A 627 1.89 24.88 -32.54
CA ASN A 627 2.44 25.36 -33.81
C ASN A 627 1.55 25.09 -35.06
N THR A 628 0.32 24.57 -34.94
CA THR A 628 -0.55 24.38 -36.12
C THR A 628 -2.05 24.39 -35.81
N ARG A 629 -2.83 25.15 -36.62
CA ARG A 629 -4.30 25.23 -36.81
C ARG A 629 -5.21 25.11 -35.56
N HIS A 630 -6.11 26.10 -35.40
CA HIS A 630 -7.11 26.19 -34.33
C HIS A 630 -7.82 24.84 -34.04
N PRO A 631 -7.96 24.43 -32.76
CA PRO A 631 -8.49 23.11 -32.36
C PRO A 631 -9.89 22.73 -32.91
N LYS A 632 -10.67 23.68 -33.41
CA LYS A 632 -12.04 23.48 -33.95
C LYS A 632 -12.07 22.79 -35.32
N LYS A 633 -10.91 22.55 -35.96
CA LYS A 633 -10.81 21.83 -37.24
C LYS A 633 -10.07 20.48 -37.10
N MET A 634 -9.86 20.00 -35.88
CA MET A 634 -9.03 18.83 -35.60
C MET A 634 -9.84 17.66 -35.12
N THR A 635 -9.54 16.49 -35.66
CA THR A 635 -10.22 15.27 -35.24
C THR A 635 -9.73 14.84 -33.86
N TYR A 636 -10.55 14.06 -33.15
CA TYR A 636 -10.16 13.43 -31.89
C TYR A 636 -8.85 12.63 -32.02
N LEU A 637 -8.61 11.99 -33.16
CA LEU A 637 -7.39 11.26 -33.46
C LEU A 637 -6.18 12.20 -33.60
N ASP A 638 -6.34 13.32 -34.29
CA ASP A 638 -5.24 14.27 -34.50
C ASP A 638 -4.80 14.90 -33.18
N CYS A 639 -5.75 15.31 -32.32
CA CYS A 639 -5.41 15.80 -30.99
C CYS A 639 -4.72 14.73 -30.13
N LYS A 640 -5.07 13.45 -30.27
CA LYS A 640 -4.33 12.39 -29.56
C LYS A 640 -2.89 12.24 -30.06
N LYS A 641 -2.64 12.49 -31.35
CA LYS A 641 -1.29 12.42 -31.95
C LYS A 641 -0.37 13.55 -31.47
N TRP A 642 -0.93 14.63 -30.91
CA TRP A 642 -0.15 15.74 -30.37
C TRP A 642 0.75 15.38 -29.19
N SER A 643 0.38 14.39 -28.38
CA SER A 643 1.25 13.94 -27.28
C SER A 643 2.39 13.08 -27.82
N LYS A 644 3.44 13.72 -28.34
CA LYS A 644 4.58 13.07 -29.00
C LYS A 644 5.22 12.01 -28.11
N ASP A 645 5.55 12.33 -26.87
CA ASP A 645 6.21 11.39 -25.95
C ASP A 645 5.35 10.15 -25.66
N TYR A 646 4.06 10.36 -25.39
CA TYR A 646 3.11 9.27 -25.18
C TYR A 646 2.98 8.40 -26.43
N GLN A 647 2.89 9.01 -27.63
CA GLN A 647 2.77 8.26 -28.88
C GLN A 647 4.07 7.52 -29.23
N ASN A 648 5.22 8.13 -29.03
CA ASN A 648 6.53 7.50 -29.27
C ASN A 648 6.67 6.26 -28.39
N LEU A 649 6.43 6.40 -27.08
CA LEU A 649 6.46 5.26 -26.16
C LEU A 649 5.42 4.20 -26.53
N TRP A 650 4.19 4.61 -26.87
CA TRP A 650 3.15 3.68 -27.29
C TRP A 650 3.50 2.95 -28.59
N ASN A 651 4.13 3.61 -29.56
CA ASN A 651 4.55 3.01 -30.82
C ASN A 651 5.66 1.98 -30.59
N THR A 652 6.64 2.28 -29.73
CA THR A 652 7.68 1.32 -29.32
C THR A 652 7.09 0.10 -28.62
N LEU A 653 6.13 0.30 -27.72
CA LEU A 653 5.43 -0.80 -27.06
C LEU A 653 4.62 -1.62 -28.07
N LYS A 654 3.94 -0.96 -29.01
CA LYS A 654 3.13 -1.61 -30.04
C LYS A 654 3.98 -2.33 -31.09
N SER A 655 5.24 -1.99 -31.31
CA SER A 655 6.12 -2.78 -32.20
C SER A 655 6.74 -3.98 -31.49
N GLY A 656 6.84 -3.97 -30.16
CA GLY A 656 7.36 -5.08 -29.37
C GLY A 656 6.27 -5.82 -28.57
N SER A 657 6.28 -5.60 -27.26
CA SER A 657 5.47 -6.28 -26.24
C SER A 657 3.95 -6.25 -26.47
N PHE A 658 3.44 -5.28 -27.23
CA PHE A 658 2.01 -5.09 -27.52
C PHE A 658 1.66 -5.19 -29.01
N HIS A 659 2.45 -5.93 -29.79
CA HIS A 659 2.29 -6.11 -31.25
C HIS A 659 0.87 -6.55 -31.68
N ALA A 660 0.22 -7.44 -30.94
CA ALA A 660 -1.13 -7.89 -31.27
C ALA A 660 -2.25 -6.93 -30.79
N TRP A 661 -1.93 -5.73 -30.27
CA TRP A 661 -2.96 -4.80 -29.78
C TRP A 661 -3.83 -4.27 -30.93
N PRO A 662 -5.15 -4.55 -30.95
CA PRO A 662 -6.01 -4.21 -32.07
C PRO A 662 -6.18 -2.70 -32.23
N SER A 663 -6.11 -2.24 -33.47
CA SER A 663 -6.48 -0.87 -33.82
C SER A 663 -7.99 -0.70 -33.74
N LYS A 664 -8.44 0.43 -33.18
CA LYS A 664 -9.87 0.76 -33.20
C LYS A 664 -10.28 1.27 -34.59
N PRO A 665 -11.51 1.00 -35.05
CA PRO A 665 -12.02 1.52 -36.32
C PRO A 665 -11.81 3.03 -36.44
N ILE A 666 -11.35 3.47 -37.60
CA ILE A 666 -10.93 4.87 -37.84
C ILE A 666 -12.08 5.85 -37.56
N ARG A 667 -13.32 5.50 -37.98
CA ARG A 667 -14.53 6.30 -37.75
C ARG A 667 -14.83 6.63 -36.29
N LEU A 668 -14.39 5.79 -35.36
CA LEU A 668 -14.58 6.04 -33.93
C LEU A 668 -13.59 7.05 -33.34
N GLN A 669 -12.65 7.51 -34.17
CA GLN A 669 -11.54 8.36 -33.77
C GLN A 669 -11.43 9.63 -34.62
N THR A 670 -12.01 9.68 -35.82
CA THR A 670 -11.88 10.83 -36.75
C THR A 670 -13.00 11.86 -36.63
N PHE A 671 -13.81 11.83 -35.57
CA PHE A 671 -14.86 12.81 -35.34
C PHE A 671 -14.31 14.16 -34.87
N VAL A 672 -15.05 15.23 -35.18
CA VAL A 672 -14.79 16.63 -34.79
C VAL A 672 -15.92 17.13 -33.87
N LEU A 673 -15.71 18.26 -33.18
CA LEU A 673 -16.67 18.85 -32.24
C LEU A 673 -17.09 20.27 -32.61
#